data_AF-A0A1I8JSC0-F1
#
_entry.id   AF-A0A1I8JSC0-F1
#
_cell.length_a   1.000
_cell.length_b   1.000
_cell.length_c   1.000
_cell.angle_alpha   90.00
_cell.angle_beta   90.00
_cell.angle_gamma   90.00
#
_symmetry.space_group_name_H-M   'P 1'
#
loop_
_entity.id
_entity.type
_entity.pdbx_description
1 polymer ?
#
loop_
_entity_poly.entity_id
_entity_poly.type
_entity_poly.pdbx_seq_one_letter_code
_entity_poly.pdbx_strand_id
1 'polypeptide(L)'
;MVTALQGTTAQCEFCAIRTSATSLGQQGFTGSSRHIPSACQVGDLPEIHALCISHNHMDHMDEKTLKELAKKMPNIQCFVPAGDRMIMQKFGFKDIQELKWWQAAEETVKGLSVTFTPASHWSGRGAMDRNCSLWGSFVLQFGQHSAFFAGDTGYQDRIFKDIEQLIDLTFLGQNFGPFSLSAIPIGCYEPREVFSVQHACPSEAVIIHQEVRSKLSVGIHWGAFRMTTREPPEDLREAMEEARQRRQNVAEFRTIKVGEKICWPLPPAAAHLFCKFCKSTTQPAGHERCGGNSLSAAASAGRCSHASAYVRSRASRAQRSRRSGQQAGAGESLLGRLWWGPEATKEDRDAAIEPSETVGPEPLRRSLLTASAACSCRWWRSAAPTPCCCTRTLSAFGYGHLTWEWQAGLRSPLYPGAFALLFKLLQLAGADSRLAVAKLPRLLQACLAAVADFYLYRFSRRVAAAAQWALICQLLNWFTLYTAPRTLSNCVEWLLTTVGLYYYPWPEAQSRKAQWKFALAVAAACALRPTSAVPWLMLCLWHAARSRRRLGRLLALYGATGLLVLAVSGLADKHYYGRWTLSQLNFLHYNLLSDIGSFYGVHPWHWYITQGIPAILGPHLPLYLYASYQSWRQRRRVETALTLLVIWTLYVYSHAPPHPAASWPTRSSASCSRCCADDAPVRPLPQRARPRPAQSRCCLPLLPGHPAALYFCLIHQRGPLDAVNHLGKDAELRLTRTGVPAHLDPDLHFLFLAPCHSTPLYSHLHSNVSTRTLDCSPNWRDQPGYVEEQEAFYSDPAGFASRLLDTERRPSHILLFDSLLPRLRGLLETRGFTLRKKFFNSHFEDGRRSHYLLLFCRSDWV
;
A
#
# COMPACT_ATOMS: atom_id res chain seq x y z
N MET A 1 -20.11 -21.29 15.12
CA MET A 1 -21.21 -22.27 14.91
C MET A 1 -21.30 -23.17 16.14
N VAL A 2 -22.50 -23.67 16.45
CA VAL A 2 -22.91 -24.03 17.82
C VAL A 2 -23.95 -25.16 17.72
N THR A 3 -23.60 -26.39 18.09
CA THR A 3 -24.46 -27.57 17.84
C THR A 3 -25.12 -28.08 19.12
N ALA A 4 -26.45 -28.04 19.16
CA ALA A 4 -27.29 -28.64 20.20
C ALA A 4 -27.83 -30.00 19.73
N LEU A 5 -27.93 -31.00 20.60
CA LEU A 5 -28.35 -32.36 20.23
C LEU A 5 -29.33 -32.88 21.29
N GLN A 6 -30.60 -33.05 20.91
CA GLN A 6 -31.67 -33.51 21.79
C GLN A 6 -32.30 -34.80 21.26
N GLY A 7 -32.02 -35.90 21.94
CA GLY A 7 -32.56 -37.22 21.62
C GLY A 7 -32.11 -37.75 20.25
N THR A 8 -33.02 -38.43 19.56
CA THR A 8 -32.81 -39.00 18.20
C THR A 8 -32.85 -37.96 17.08
N THR A 9 -33.05 -36.67 17.40
CA THR A 9 -33.09 -35.55 16.45
C THR A 9 -31.88 -34.62 16.61
N ALA A 10 -31.01 -34.57 15.59
CA ALA A 10 -29.93 -33.61 15.56
C ALA A 10 -30.43 -32.21 15.15
N GLN A 11 -30.51 -31.29 16.12
CA GLN A 11 -30.69 -29.87 15.84
C GLN A 11 -29.34 -29.20 15.58
N CYS A 12 -28.84 -29.35 14.35
CA CYS A 12 -27.75 -28.52 13.82
C CYS A 12 -28.22 -27.07 13.63
N GLU A 13 -28.51 -26.37 14.74
CA GLU A 13 -28.74 -24.94 14.74
C GLU A 13 -27.47 -24.24 14.25
N PHE A 14 -27.58 -23.44 13.19
CA PHE A 14 -26.47 -22.58 12.74
C PHE A 14 -26.39 -21.33 13.63
N CYS A 15 -26.28 -21.54 14.95
CA CYS A 15 -26.35 -20.47 15.93
C CYS A 15 -25.04 -19.67 15.92
N ALA A 16 -25.06 -18.53 15.23
CA ALA A 16 -24.05 -17.49 15.36
C ALA A 16 -24.32 -16.70 16.65
N ILE A 17 -24.04 -17.31 17.81
CA ILE A 17 -24.09 -16.59 19.10
C ILE A 17 -23.10 -15.43 19.00
N ARG A 18 -23.61 -14.21 19.06
CA ARG A 18 -22.80 -12.98 19.11
C ARG A 18 -23.53 -11.93 19.94
N THR A 19 -23.50 -12.17 21.24
CA THR A 19 -24.28 -11.50 22.27
C THR A 19 -23.49 -10.33 22.83
N SER A 20 -23.89 -9.13 22.40
CA SER A 20 -23.42 -7.81 22.87
C SER A 20 -22.06 -7.27 22.39
N ALA A 21 -21.51 -7.79 21.29
CA ALA A 21 -20.49 -7.06 20.52
C ALA A 21 -21.10 -5.79 19.89
N THR A 22 -21.03 -4.66 20.62
CA THR A 22 -21.63 -3.36 20.23
C THR A 22 -20.81 -2.59 19.21
N SER A 23 -19.53 -2.91 19.02
CA SER A 23 -18.63 -2.23 18.07
C SER A 23 -17.52 -3.15 17.55
N LEU A 24 -17.21 -3.08 16.25
CA LEU A 24 -16.05 -3.76 15.65
C LEU A 24 -14.71 -3.08 15.98
N GLY A 25 -14.18 -3.26 17.20
CA GLY A 25 -12.86 -2.72 17.55
C GLY A 25 -12.34 -3.10 18.95
N GLN A 26 -11.02 -3.01 19.14
CA GLN A 26 -10.44 -2.98 20.48
C GLN A 26 -10.74 -1.62 21.12
N GLN A 27 -11.54 -1.64 22.19
CA GLN A 27 -12.07 -0.46 22.90
C GLN A 27 -13.14 0.33 22.09
N GLY A 28 -14.20 0.75 22.79
CA GLY A 28 -15.46 1.19 22.18
C GLY A 28 -15.48 2.62 21.62
N PHE A 29 -14.48 3.00 20.82
CA PHE A 29 -14.39 4.33 20.21
C PHE A 29 -14.21 4.35 18.68
N THR A 30 -13.85 3.24 18.03
CA THR A 30 -13.52 3.23 16.59
C THR A 30 -14.09 2.04 15.80
N GLY A 31 -15.11 1.35 16.32
CA GLY A 31 -15.73 0.20 15.65
C GLY A 31 -17.14 0.47 15.15
N SER A 32 -17.51 -0.09 13.99
CA SER A 32 -18.87 -0.02 13.47
C SER A 32 -19.85 -0.80 14.35
N SER A 33 -21.02 -0.21 14.59
CA SER A 33 -22.07 -0.80 15.43
C SER A 33 -22.93 -1.80 14.68
N ARG A 34 -23.48 -2.77 15.41
CA ARG A 34 -24.42 -3.77 14.87
C ARG A 34 -25.79 -3.12 14.60
N HIS A 35 -26.35 -3.29 13.41
CA HIS A 35 -27.63 -2.67 13.00
C HIS A 35 -28.86 -3.49 13.43
N ILE A 36 -28.80 -4.82 13.29
CA ILE A 36 -29.89 -5.74 13.68
C ILE A 36 -29.54 -6.32 15.06
N PRO A 37 -30.43 -6.34 16.06
CA PRO A 37 -30.15 -6.91 17.39
C PRO A 37 -29.75 -8.41 17.33
N SER A 38 -29.28 -8.95 18.46
CA SER A 38 -29.13 -10.40 18.61
C SER A 38 -30.50 -11.06 18.75
N ALA A 39 -30.74 -12.17 18.06
CA ALA A 39 -32.01 -12.91 18.14
C ALA A 39 -32.22 -13.58 19.51
N CYS A 40 -31.14 -13.84 20.25
CA CYS A 40 -31.11 -14.41 21.58
C CYS A 40 -29.88 -13.88 22.36
N GLN A 41 -29.89 -14.06 23.68
CA GLN A 41 -28.75 -13.92 24.58
C GLN A 41 -28.22 -15.30 25.01
N VAL A 42 -27.04 -15.36 25.64
CA VAL A 42 -26.45 -16.63 26.11
C VAL A 42 -27.37 -17.36 27.10
N GLY A 43 -28.13 -16.60 27.89
CA GLY A 43 -29.14 -17.11 28.82
C GLY A 43 -30.24 -17.94 28.14
N ASP A 44 -30.65 -17.58 26.93
CA ASP A 44 -31.81 -18.17 26.24
C ASP A 44 -31.50 -19.48 25.52
N LEU A 45 -30.20 -19.79 25.32
CA LEU A 45 -29.75 -20.94 24.54
C LEU A 45 -30.08 -22.29 25.20
N PRO A 46 -30.42 -23.34 24.42
CA PRO A 46 -30.46 -24.72 24.92
C PRO A 46 -29.06 -25.22 25.30
N GLU A 47 -28.96 -26.42 25.86
CA GLU A 47 -27.66 -27.09 26.07
C GLU A 47 -26.97 -27.39 24.73
N ILE A 48 -25.71 -26.97 24.61
CA ILE A 48 -24.90 -27.05 23.40
C ILE A 48 -23.67 -27.92 23.71
N HIS A 49 -23.36 -28.84 22.81
CA HIS A 49 -22.26 -29.80 22.99
C HIS A 49 -20.99 -29.39 22.25
N ALA A 50 -21.11 -28.74 21.09
CA ALA A 50 -19.98 -28.36 20.24
C ALA A 50 -19.99 -26.86 19.86
N LEU A 51 -18.82 -26.22 19.95
CA LEU A 51 -18.54 -24.87 19.48
C LEU A 51 -17.45 -24.92 18.39
N CYS A 52 -17.77 -24.48 17.18
CA CYS A 52 -16.83 -24.39 16.06
C CYS A 52 -16.57 -22.91 15.70
N ILE A 53 -15.30 -22.49 15.64
CA ILE A 53 -14.88 -21.12 15.29
C ILE A 53 -14.04 -21.14 14.01
N SER A 54 -14.47 -20.42 12.96
CA SER A 54 -13.80 -20.40 11.65
C SER A 54 -12.44 -19.71 11.68
N HIS A 55 -12.35 -18.57 12.35
CA HIS A 55 -11.15 -17.75 12.50
C HIS A 55 -11.34 -16.75 13.64
N ASN A 56 -10.28 -16.06 14.05
CA ASN A 56 -10.27 -15.28 15.29
C ASN A 56 -10.59 -13.78 15.16
N HIS A 57 -11.16 -13.30 14.05
CA HIS A 57 -11.59 -11.89 13.96
C HIS A 57 -12.69 -11.56 15.00
N MET A 58 -12.83 -10.27 15.32
CA MET A 58 -13.72 -9.76 16.38
C MET A 58 -15.22 -10.03 16.12
N ASP A 59 -15.56 -10.44 14.91
CA ASP A 59 -16.90 -10.80 14.46
C ASP A 59 -17.23 -12.30 14.48
N HIS A 60 -16.22 -13.17 14.46
CA HIS A 60 -16.36 -14.62 14.58
C HIS A 60 -15.95 -15.15 15.96
N MET A 61 -15.19 -14.36 16.72
CA MET A 61 -14.71 -14.67 18.06
C MET A 61 -14.90 -13.46 19.01
N ASP A 62 -16.13 -13.22 19.46
CA ASP A 62 -16.41 -12.19 20.47
C ASP A 62 -16.04 -12.67 21.88
N GLU A 63 -15.12 -11.96 22.53
CA GLU A 63 -14.63 -12.28 23.87
C GLU A 63 -15.74 -12.27 24.93
N LYS A 64 -16.70 -11.34 24.85
CA LYS A 64 -17.74 -11.23 25.88
C LYS A 64 -18.75 -12.39 25.78
N THR A 65 -19.26 -12.64 24.57
CA THR A 65 -20.08 -13.83 24.26
C THR A 65 -19.41 -15.11 24.76
N LEU A 66 -18.13 -15.30 24.43
CA LEU A 66 -17.42 -16.53 24.72
C LEU A 66 -17.16 -16.72 26.22
N LYS A 67 -16.87 -15.66 26.97
CA LYS A 67 -16.76 -15.69 28.44
C LYS A 67 -18.09 -15.92 29.15
N GLU A 68 -19.22 -15.53 28.56
CA GLU A 68 -20.55 -15.85 29.09
C GLU A 68 -20.93 -17.31 28.78
N LEU A 69 -20.61 -17.80 27.58
CA LEU A 69 -20.86 -19.19 27.17
C LEU A 69 -20.03 -20.19 27.99
N ALA A 70 -18.73 -19.95 28.17
CA ALA A 70 -17.85 -20.81 28.99
C ALA A 70 -18.31 -20.94 30.45
N LYS A 71 -19.00 -19.93 30.99
CA LYS A 71 -19.60 -19.98 32.34
C LYS A 71 -20.90 -20.78 32.38
N LYS A 72 -21.75 -20.66 31.35
CA LYS A 72 -23.02 -21.40 31.27
C LYS A 72 -22.81 -22.89 30.94
N MET A 73 -21.80 -23.20 30.13
CA MET A 73 -21.55 -24.54 29.57
C MET A 73 -20.07 -24.91 29.72
N PRO A 74 -19.60 -25.26 30.94
CA PRO A 74 -18.17 -25.49 31.20
C PRO A 74 -17.59 -26.77 30.54
N ASN A 75 -18.47 -27.62 30.00
CA ASN A 75 -18.12 -28.92 29.37
C ASN A 75 -18.35 -28.91 27.84
N ILE A 76 -18.51 -27.73 27.21
CA ILE A 76 -18.68 -27.62 25.75
C ILE A 76 -17.35 -27.86 25.02
N GLN A 77 -17.36 -28.74 24.02
CA GLN A 77 -16.16 -29.07 23.24
C GLN A 77 -15.91 -28.02 22.16
N CYS A 78 -14.70 -27.47 22.12
CA CYS A 78 -14.36 -26.31 21.30
C CYS A 78 -13.39 -26.66 20.17
N PHE A 79 -13.87 -26.63 18.92
CA PHE A 79 -13.09 -26.84 17.71
C PHE A 79 -12.67 -25.48 17.14
N VAL A 80 -11.36 -25.22 17.15
CA VAL A 80 -10.79 -23.94 16.74
C VAL A 80 -9.59 -24.13 15.80
N PRO A 81 -9.19 -23.10 15.03
CA PRO A 81 -8.04 -23.20 14.16
C PRO A 81 -6.75 -23.33 14.99
N ALA A 82 -5.77 -24.08 14.47
CA ALA A 82 -4.47 -24.18 15.11
C ALA A 82 -3.83 -22.80 15.36
N GLY A 83 -3.47 -22.52 16.61
CA GLY A 83 -2.97 -21.24 17.12
C GLY A 83 -3.91 -20.57 18.13
N ASP A 84 -5.21 -20.88 18.11
CA ASP A 84 -6.22 -20.19 18.94
C ASP A 84 -6.52 -20.84 20.31
N ARG A 85 -5.87 -21.97 20.69
CA ARG A 85 -6.06 -22.57 22.04
C ARG A 85 -5.79 -21.58 23.18
N MET A 86 -4.71 -20.81 23.08
CA MET A 86 -4.32 -19.86 24.12
C MET A 86 -5.33 -18.72 24.33
N ILE A 87 -6.13 -18.35 23.32
CA ILE A 87 -7.17 -17.32 23.49
C ILE A 87 -8.47 -17.94 24.02
N MET A 88 -8.82 -19.17 23.59
CA MET A 88 -9.97 -19.90 24.14
C MET A 88 -9.80 -20.25 25.63
N GLN A 89 -8.59 -20.63 26.05
CA GLN A 89 -8.27 -20.83 27.47
C GLN A 89 -8.45 -19.53 28.30
N LYS A 90 -8.08 -18.36 27.74
CA LYS A 90 -8.31 -17.04 28.37
C LYS A 90 -9.78 -16.63 28.42
N PHE A 91 -10.65 -17.27 27.64
CA PHE A 91 -12.10 -17.09 27.73
C PHE A 91 -12.76 -18.07 28.73
N GLY A 92 -12.03 -19.08 29.20
CA GLY A 92 -12.45 -20.00 30.26
C GLY A 92 -12.85 -21.40 29.79
N PHE A 93 -12.72 -21.71 28.50
CA PHE A 93 -12.95 -23.07 27.99
C PHE A 93 -11.81 -24.01 28.41
N LYS A 94 -12.16 -25.28 28.62
CA LYS A 94 -11.25 -26.35 29.08
C LYS A 94 -10.99 -27.37 27.97
N ASP A 95 -12.07 -27.88 27.39
CA ASP A 95 -12.04 -28.83 26.28
C ASP A 95 -11.91 -28.06 24.95
N ILE A 96 -10.69 -28.04 24.41
CA ILE A 96 -10.32 -27.27 23.22
C ILE A 96 -9.42 -28.14 22.33
N GLN A 97 -9.91 -28.44 21.13
CA GLN A 97 -9.16 -29.11 20.08
C GLN A 97 -8.79 -28.12 18.99
N GLU A 98 -7.50 -28.07 18.67
CA GLU A 98 -6.95 -27.26 17.59
C GLU A 98 -6.84 -28.11 16.33
N LEU A 99 -7.53 -27.69 15.27
CA LEU A 99 -7.54 -28.39 14.00
C LEU A 99 -6.70 -27.64 12.97
N LYS A 100 -5.88 -28.40 12.23
CA LYS A 100 -5.27 -27.98 10.98
C LYS A 100 -6.22 -28.24 9.82
N TRP A 101 -5.92 -27.67 8.66
CA TRP A 101 -6.64 -27.96 7.43
C TRP A 101 -6.61 -29.46 7.09
N TRP A 102 -7.77 -29.99 6.70
CA TRP A 102 -8.05 -31.41 6.46
C TRP A 102 -7.98 -32.32 7.70
N GLN A 103 -7.83 -31.75 8.90
CA GLN A 103 -7.87 -32.51 10.14
C GLN A 103 -9.31 -32.72 10.63
N ALA A 104 -9.68 -33.98 10.82
CA ALA A 104 -10.88 -34.36 11.57
C ALA A 104 -10.63 -34.26 13.07
N ALA A 105 -11.71 -34.03 13.83
CA ALA A 105 -11.70 -34.16 15.27
C ALA A 105 -11.37 -35.59 15.71
N GLU A 106 -10.60 -35.74 16.78
CA GLU A 106 -10.15 -37.05 17.28
C GLU A 106 -11.31 -37.87 17.90
N GLU A 107 -12.37 -37.20 18.35
CA GLU A 107 -13.57 -37.81 18.93
C GLU A 107 -14.85 -37.19 18.35
N THR A 108 -15.97 -37.93 18.35
CA THR A 108 -17.27 -37.45 17.85
C THR A 108 -18.16 -36.91 18.97
N VAL A 109 -18.66 -35.69 18.83
CA VAL A 109 -19.47 -35.04 19.87
C VAL A 109 -20.91 -35.57 19.81
N LYS A 110 -21.24 -36.54 20.67
CA LYS A 110 -22.57 -37.19 20.67
C LYS A 110 -22.98 -37.73 19.27
N GLY A 111 -22.01 -38.21 18.49
CA GLY A 111 -22.22 -38.67 17.10
C GLY A 111 -22.04 -37.62 16.00
N LEU A 112 -21.69 -36.37 16.34
CA LEU A 112 -21.24 -35.36 15.40
C LEU A 112 -19.75 -35.55 15.08
N SER A 113 -19.43 -35.83 13.82
CA SER A 113 -18.07 -35.70 13.29
C SER A 113 -17.83 -34.26 12.80
N VAL A 114 -16.61 -33.76 13.04
CA VAL A 114 -16.18 -32.39 12.72
C VAL A 114 -14.86 -32.46 11.95
N THR A 115 -14.77 -31.81 10.80
CA THR A 115 -13.52 -31.70 10.01
C THR A 115 -13.27 -30.25 9.65
N PHE A 116 -12.08 -29.74 9.94
CA PHE A 116 -11.71 -28.36 9.62
C PHE A 116 -11.09 -28.28 8.22
N THR A 117 -11.67 -27.44 7.38
CA THR A 117 -11.37 -27.36 5.95
C THR A 117 -10.93 -25.94 5.56
N PRO A 118 -10.23 -25.73 4.43
CA PRO A 118 -9.69 -24.41 4.10
C PRO A 118 -10.73 -23.34 3.75
N ALA A 119 -10.31 -22.07 3.78
CA ALA A 119 -11.09 -20.91 3.36
C ALA A 119 -10.14 -19.80 2.86
N SER A 120 -10.59 -18.98 1.89
CA SER A 120 -9.80 -17.86 1.34
C SER A 120 -9.96 -16.65 2.25
N HIS A 121 -9.21 -16.59 3.35
CA HIS A 121 -9.34 -15.54 4.37
C HIS A 121 -8.00 -15.29 5.11
N TRP A 122 -8.04 -14.75 6.33
CA TRP A 122 -6.89 -14.51 7.19
C TRP A 122 -7.29 -14.50 8.67
N SER A 123 -6.35 -14.24 9.58
CA SER A 123 -6.57 -14.15 11.04
C SER A 123 -5.79 -12.99 11.68
N GLY A 124 -6.24 -12.48 12.82
CA GLY A 124 -5.57 -11.44 13.61
C GLY A 124 -6.52 -10.57 14.43
N ARG A 125 -6.13 -10.22 15.66
CA ARG A 125 -6.93 -9.41 16.59
C ARG A 125 -6.25 -8.10 16.99
N GLY A 126 -4.99 -7.90 16.64
CA GLY A 126 -4.19 -6.73 16.93
C GLY A 126 -3.26 -6.34 15.77
N ALA A 127 -2.17 -5.64 16.08
CA ALA A 127 -1.25 -5.08 15.08
C ALA A 127 -0.07 -6.00 14.69
N MET A 128 0.12 -7.12 15.39
CA MET A 128 1.33 -7.96 15.32
C MET A 128 1.06 -9.48 15.31
N ASP A 129 -0.20 -9.89 15.34
CA ASP A 129 -0.67 -11.29 15.41
C ASP A 129 -1.33 -11.76 14.10
N ARG A 130 -1.16 -11.01 13.01
CA ARG A 130 -1.76 -11.32 11.71
C ARG A 130 -1.20 -12.62 11.15
N ASN A 131 -2.10 -13.55 10.82
CA ASN A 131 -1.81 -14.91 10.35
C ASN A 131 -1.01 -15.76 11.36
N CYS A 132 -1.09 -15.46 12.66
CA CYS A 132 -0.48 -16.28 13.72
C CYS A 132 -1.32 -17.49 14.16
N SER A 133 -2.60 -17.56 13.77
CA SER A 133 -3.41 -18.77 13.79
C SER A 133 -4.00 -19.06 12.41
N LEU A 134 -4.53 -20.26 12.18
CA LEU A 134 -5.23 -20.60 10.94
C LEU A 134 -6.63 -19.93 10.86
N TRP A 135 -7.25 -20.07 9.69
CA TRP A 135 -8.62 -19.66 9.37
C TRP A 135 -9.23 -20.74 8.46
N GLY A 136 -10.54 -20.96 8.50
CA GLY A 136 -11.13 -22.04 7.72
C GLY A 136 -12.65 -22.16 7.78
N SER A 137 -13.12 -23.13 7.01
CA SER A 137 -14.47 -23.65 6.98
C SER A 137 -14.59 -24.93 7.81
N PHE A 138 -15.81 -25.41 8.05
CA PHE A 138 -16.06 -26.70 8.71
C PHE A 138 -16.98 -27.57 7.87
N VAL A 139 -16.60 -28.84 7.76
CA VAL A 139 -17.49 -29.94 7.42
C VAL A 139 -17.99 -30.57 8.72
N LEU A 140 -19.29 -30.79 8.80
CA LEU A 140 -19.97 -31.39 9.94
C LEU A 140 -20.81 -32.57 9.44
N GLN A 141 -20.70 -33.74 10.06
CA GLN A 141 -21.41 -34.95 9.65
C GLN A 141 -22.12 -35.60 10.84
N PHE A 142 -23.40 -35.93 10.67
CA PHE A 142 -24.22 -36.61 11.67
C PHE A 142 -25.15 -37.61 10.97
N GLY A 143 -24.93 -38.91 11.20
CA GLY A 143 -25.67 -39.97 10.52
C GLY A 143 -25.58 -39.86 8.99
N GLN A 144 -26.73 -39.75 8.32
CA GLN A 144 -26.81 -39.56 6.86
C GLN A 144 -26.81 -38.08 6.41
N HIS A 145 -26.68 -37.13 7.35
CA HIS A 145 -26.69 -35.70 7.05
C HIS A 145 -25.29 -35.10 7.17
N SER A 146 -24.91 -34.30 6.17
CA SER A 146 -23.70 -33.48 6.20
C SER A 146 -24.03 -32.00 6.03
N ALA A 147 -23.27 -31.15 6.69
CA ALA A 147 -23.42 -29.70 6.70
C ALA A 147 -22.07 -29.03 6.46
N PHE A 148 -22.09 -27.87 5.80
CA PHE A 148 -20.90 -27.07 5.50
C PHE A 148 -21.04 -25.65 6.04
N PHE A 149 -20.08 -25.20 6.83
CA PHE A 149 -20.00 -23.82 7.31
C PHE A 149 -18.75 -23.18 6.70
N ALA A 150 -18.94 -22.33 5.68
CA ALA A 150 -17.83 -21.74 4.93
C ALA A 150 -16.95 -20.77 5.76
N GLY A 151 -17.45 -20.31 6.92
CA GLY A 151 -16.84 -19.21 7.66
C GLY A 151 -16.96 -17.91 6.85
N ASP A 152 -15.86 -17.17 6.81
CA ASP A 152 -15.66 -16.11 5.82
C ASP A 152 -14.65 -16.63 4.80
N THR A 153 -14.94 -16.41 3.51
CA THR A 153 -14.08 -16.82 2.41
C THR A 153 -14.31 -15.92 1.20
N GLY A 154 -13.23 -15.54 0.52
CA GLY A 154 -13.28 -15.14 -0.89
C GLY A 154 -13.57 -16.32 -1.81
N TYR A 155 -13.72 -16.04 -3.10
CA TYR A 155 -13.69 -17.03 -4.17
C TYR A 155 -12.59 -16.62 -5.16
N GLN A 156 -11.72 -17.56 -5.54
CA GLN A 156 -10.66 -17.32 -6.51
C GLN A 156 -10.79 -18.35 -7.63
N ASP A 157 -10.82 -17.87 -8.87
CA ASP A 157 -10.97 -18.73 -10.04
C ASP A 157 -9.76 -19.66 -10.22
N ARG A 158 -9.99 -20.83 -10.81
CA ARG A 158 -9.06 -21.98 -10.92
C ARG A 158 -7.76 -21.70 -11.69
N ILE A 159 -7.64 -20.49 -12.24
CA ILE A 159 -6.48 -19.94 -12.96
C ILE A 159 -5.34 -19.57 -12.00
N PHE A 160 -5.63 -19.22 -10.73
CA PHE A 160 -4.66 -18.66 -9.78
C PHE A 160 -3.96 -19.68 -8.86
N LYS A 161 -3.75 -20.93 -9.33
CA LYS A 161 -3.21 -22.06 -8.53
C LYS A 161 -1.87 -21.84 -7.81
N ASP A 162 -1.13 -20.79 -8.17
CA ASP A 162 0.21 -20.49 -7.66
C ASP A 162 0.20 -19.66 -6.35
N ILE A 163 -0.97 -19.56 -5.69
CA ILE A 163 -1.13 -19.24 -4.26
C ILE A 163 -2.08 -20.28 -3.63
N GLU A 164 -1.60 -20.93 -2.56
CA GLU A 164 -2.36 -21.76 -1.60
C GLU A 164 -3.12 -22.97 -2.19
N GLN A 165 -2.48 -24.15 -2.09
CA GLN A 165 -2.89 -25.46 -2.62
C GLN A 165 -4.11 -26.11 -1.93
N LEU A 166 -5.06 -25.32 -1.41
CA LEU A 166 -5.90 -25.76 -0.30
C LEU A 166 -7.41 -25.60 -0.49
N ILE A 167 -7.92 -24.70 -1.33
CA ILE A 167 -9.37 -24.45 -1.43
C ILE A 167 -9.94 -25.08 -2.70
N ASP A 168 -9.96 -26.41 -2.73
CA ASP A 168 -10.70 -27.16 -3.76
C ASP A 168 -12.13 -27.46 -3.26
N LEU A 169 -13.04 -26.53 -3.58
CA LEU A 169 -14.47 -26.66 -3.26
C LEU A 169 -15.13 -27.83 -4.00
N THR A 170 -14.61 -28.20 -5.18
CA THR A 170 -15.08 -29.36 -5.94
C THR A 170 -14.66 -30.66 -5.24
N PHE A 171 -13.43 -30.75 -4.75
CA PHE A 171 -12.98 -31.86 -3.90
C PHE A 171 -13.84 -31.97 -2.62
N LEU A 172 -14.18 -30.85 -1.97
CA LEU A 172 -15.11 -30.84 -0.84
C LEU A 172 -16.49 -31.40 -1.22
N GLY A 173 -17.08 -30.95 -2.32
CA GLY A 173 -18.37 -31.45 -2.82
C GLY A 173 -18.33 -32.90 -3.31
N GLN A 174 -17.18 -33.41 -3.73
CA GLN A 174 -16.98 -34.81 -4.15
C GLN A 174 -16.80 -35.77 -2.98
N ASN A 175 -16.04 -35.38 -1.94
CA ASN A 175 -15.66 -36.28 -0.84
C ASN A 175 -16.57 -36.17 0.40
N PHE A 176 -17.16 -35.01 0.66
CA PHE A 176 -18.03 -34.75 1.82
C PHE A 176 -19.47 -34.34 1.44
N GLY A 177 -19.64 -33.85 0.20
CA GLY A 177 -20.95 -33.57 -0.39
C GLY A 177 -21.63 -34.80 -1.00
N PRO A 178 -22.90 -34.69 -1.45
CA PRO A 178 -23.69 -33.46 -1.53
C PRO A 178 -24.25 -33.03 -0.17
N PHE A 179 -23.84 -31.83 0.30
CA PHE A 179 -24.23 -31.33 1.62
C PHE A 179 -25.75 -31.15 1.74
N SER A 180 -26.30 -31.54 2.89
CA SER A 180 -27.73 -31.35 3.20
C SER A 180 -28.05 -29.87 3.45
N LEU A 181 -27.14 -29.13 4.09
CA LEU A 181 -27.29 -27.70 4.38
C LEU A 181 -25.93 -26.99 4.41
N SER A 182 -25.77 -25.90 3.67
CA SER A 182 -24.54 -25.07 3.70
C SER A 182 -24.84 -23.64 4.17
N ALA A 183 -23.95 -23.07 4.97
CA ALA A 183 -23.96 -21.65 5.33
C ALA A 183 -22.77 -20.95 4.67
N ILE A 184 -23.06 -20.01 3.76
CA ILE A 184 -22.09 -19.39 2.85
C ILE A 184 -22.17 -17.85 2.99
N PRO A 185 -21.04 -17.13 3.16
CA PRO A 185 -21.04 -15.68 3.29
C PRO A 185 -21.47 -15.01 1.98
N ILE A 186 -22.27 -13.95 2.10
CA ILE A 186 -22.71 -13.12 0.97
C ILE A 186 -22.49 -11.61 1.20
N GLY A 187 -21.84 -11.21 2.30
CA GLY A 187 -21.61 -9.79 2.66
C GLY A 187 -20.13 -9.41 2.74
N CYS A 188 -19.85 -8.14 3.06
CA CYS A 188 -18.51 -7.55 3.16
C CYS A 188 -17.66 -7.63 1.87
N TYR A 189 -18.29 -7.70 0.70
CA TYR A 189 -17.62 -7.94 -0.57
C TYR A 189 -17.13 -6.67 -1.30
N GLU A 190 -17.46 -5.45 -0.85
CA GLU A 190 -17.16 -4.19 -1.55
C GLU A 190 -16.10 -3.32 -0.83
N PRO A 191 -15.18 -2.65 -1.56
CA PRO A 191 -14.93 -2.75 -3.01
C PRO A 191 -14.22 -4.05 -3.39
N ARG A 192 -14.54 -4.60 -4.57
CA ARG A 192 -14.05 -5.93 -5.02
C ARG A 192 -12.53 -6.00 -5.09
N GLU A 193 -11.86 -4.91 -5.45
CA GLU A 193 -10.41 -4.78 -5.58
C GLU A 193 -9.66 -5.02 -4.25
N VAL A 194 -10.35 -4.84 -3.12
CA VAL A 194 -9.79 -5.07 -1.77
C VAL A 194 -10.32 -6.36 -1.17
N PHE A 195 -11.61 -6.67 -1.35
CA PHE A 195 -12.28 -7.73 -0.61
C PHE A 195 -12.43 -9.05 -1.37
N SER A 196 -12.26 -9.13 -2.69
CA SER A 196 -12.45 -10.38 -3.47
C SER A 196 -11.66 -11.59 -2.98
N VAL A 197 -10.42 -11.38 -2.55
CA VAL A 197 -9.54 -12.43 -2.00
C VAL A 197 -10.05 -12.99 -0.66
N GLN A 198 -10.92 -12.26 0.06
CA GLN A 198 -11.25 -12.53 1.47
C GLN A 198 -12.77 -12.61 1.78
N HIS A 199 -13.65 -12.05 0.96
CA HIS A 199 -15.12 -12.26 1.01
C HIS A 199 -15.71 -12.40 -0.40
N ALA A 200 -16.44 -13.48 -0.61
CA ALA A 200 -17.17 -13.77 -1.84
C ALA A 200 -18.32 -12.77 -2.03
N CYS A 201 -18.54 -12.31 -3.26
CA CYS A 201 -19.79 -11.64 -3.60
C CYS A 201 -20.93 -12.65 -3.79
N PRO A 202 -22.21 -12.24 -3.87
CA PRO A 202 -23.33 -13.17 -3.92
C PRO A 202 -23.33 -14.10 -5.15
N SER A 203 -22.81 -13.65 -6.31
CA SER A 203 -22.65 -14.52 -7.49
C SER A 203 -21.53 -15.56 -7.33
N GLU A 204 -20.42 -15.20 -6.71
CA GLU A 204 -19.37 -16.14 -6.32
C GLU A 204 -19.88 -17.16 -5.28
N ALA A 205 -20.70 -16.71 -4.32
CA ALA A 205 -21.32 -17.60 -3.34
C ALA A 205 -22.24 -18.65 -4.00
N VAL A 206 -22.93 -18.32 -5.10
CA VAL A 206 -23.70 -19.30 -5.89
C VAL A 206 -22.78 -20.35 -6.53
N ILE A 207 -21.57 -19.96 -6.98
CA ILE A 207 -20.57 -20.93 -7.47
C ILE A 207 -20.09 -21.83 -6.32
N ILE A 208 -19.80 -21.27 -5.13
CA ILE A 208 -19.45 -22.07 -3.93
C ILE A 208 -20.55 -23.09 -3.63
N HIS A 209 -21.83 -22.69 -3.64
CA HIS A 209 -22.98 -23.58 -3.43
C HIS A 209 -23.01 -24.74 -4.44
N GLN A 210 -22.70 -24.47 -5.72
CA GLN A 210 -22.63 -25.48 -6.78
C GLN A 210 -21.44 -26.43 -6.61
N GLU A 211 -20.23 -25.92 -6.38
CA GLU A 211 -19.01 -26.73 -6.29
C GLU A 211 -19.03 -27.66 -5.07
N VAL A 212 -19.53 -27.19 -3.91
CA VAL A 212 -19.72 -28.05 -2.73
C VAL A 212 -20.94 -28.98 -2.85
N ARG A 213 -21.70 -28.88 -3.96
CA ARG A 213 -22.88 -29.72 -4.28
C ARG A 213 -23.95 -29.69 -3.18
N SER A 214 -24.26 -28.49 -2.68
CA SER A 214 -25.24 -28.34 -1.59
C SER A 214 -26.68 -28.48 -2.07
N LYS A 215 -27.53 -29.13 -1.25
CA LYS A 215 -28.98 -29.30 -1.49
C LYS A 215 -29.80 -28.10 -1.03
N LEU A 216 -29.30 -27.35 -0.05
CA LEU A 216 -29.85 -26.09 0.43
C LEU A 216 -28.73 -25.21 0.98
N SER A 217 -28.59 -23.99 0.50
CA SER A 217 -27.69 -22.98 1.07
C SER A 217 -28.43 -21.84 1.76
N VAL A 218 -27.80 -21.29 2.80
CA VAL A 218 -28.26 -20.12 3.56
C VAL A 218 -27.20 -19.03 3.54
N GLY A 219 -27.61 -17.82 3.14
CA GLY A 219 -26.72 -16.66 3.10
C GLY A 219 -26.41 -16.13 4.50
N ILE A 220 -25.12 -16.08 4.86
CA ILE A 220 -24.62 -15.53 6.14
C ILE A 220 -23.70 -14.30 5.91
N HIS A 221 -23.14 -13.74 6.99
CA HIS A 221 -22.26 -12.57 6.96
C HIS A 221 -22.89 -11.27 6.37
N TRP A 222 -24.23 -11.17 6.33
CA TRP A 222 -24.95 -9.96 5.86
C TRP A 222 -25.92 -9.42 6.93
N GLY A 223 -26.43 -8.20 6.72
CA GLY A 223 -27.47 -7.54 7.52
C GLY A 223 -27.06 -7.08 8.92
N ALA A 224 -26.24 -7.84 9.65
CA ALA A 224 -25.84 -7.52 11.02
C ALA A 224 -24.98 -6.24 11.11
N PHE A 225 -24.10 -6.01 10.12
CA PHE A 225 -23.25 -4.82 9.99
C PHE A 225 -23.33 -4.33 8.55
N ARG A 226 -23.49 -3.03 8.31
CA ARG A 226 -23.56 -2.49 6.94
C ARG A 226 -22.15 -2.30 6.39
N MET A 227 -21.70 -3.26 5.60
CA MET A 227 -20.35 -3.34 5.02
C MET A 227 -20.36 -3.36 3.48
N THR A 228 -21.51 -3.07 2.88
CA THR A 228 -21.74 -2.95 1.43
C THR A 228 -22.71 -1.79 1.15
N THR A 229 -22.71 -1.30 -0.08
CA THR A 229 -23.60 -0.25 -0.57
C THR A 229 -24.96 -0.83 -0.99
N ARG A 230 -24.95 -1.89 -1.81
CA ARG A 230 -26.09 -2.74 -2.16
C ARG A 230 -26.50 -3.68 -1.02
N GLU A 231 -27.75 -4.16 -1.05
CA GLU A 231 -28.30 -5.11 -0.09
C GLU A 231 -28.04 -6.56 -0.56
N PRO A 232 -27.21 -7.36 0.15
CA PRO A 232 -26.81 -8.70 -0.30
C PRO A 232 -27.91 -9.71 -0.65
N PRO A 233 -29.13 -9.69 -0.05
CA PRO A 233 -30.22 -10.59 -0.47
C PRO A 233 -30.72 -10.33 -1.89
N GLU A 234 -30.68 -9.08 -2.36
CA GLU A 234 -31.16 -8.70 -3.69
C GLU A 234 -30.19 -9.21 -4.76
N ASP A 235 -28.89 -8.97 -4.54
CA ASP A 235 -27.77 -9.48 -5.34
C ASP A 235 -27.73 -11.02 -5.38
N LEU A 236 -28.05 -11.71 -4.27
CA LEU A 236 -28.17 -13.17 -4.26
C LEU A 236 -29.35 -13.65 -5.10
N ARG A 237 -30.50 -12.97 -5.03
CA ARG A 237 -31.68 -13.27 -5.85
C ARG A 237 -31.35 -13.12 -7.34
N GLU A 238 -30.69 -12.02 -7.73
CA GLU A 238 -30.24 -11.78 -9.10
C GLU A 238 -29.28 -12.88 -9.59
N ALA A 239 -28.25 -13.23 -8.80
CA ALA A 239 -27.32 -14.30 -9.13
C ALA A 239 -27.99 -15.68 -9.28
N MET A 240 -28.98 -15.99 -8.44
CA MET A 240 -29.75 -17.24 -8.52
C MET A 240 -30.70 -17.27 -9.73
N GLU A 241 -31.26 -16.12 -10.13
CA GLU A 241 -32.06 -16.00 -11.34
C GLU A 241 -31.19 -16.16 -12.60
N GLU A 242 -30.00 -15.55 -12.67
CA GLU A 242 -29.05 -15.78 -13.76
C GLU A 242 -28.64 -17.25 -13.89
N ALA A 243 -28.30 -17.91 -12.77
CA ALA A 243 -27.84 -19.29 -12.79
C ALA A 243 -28.94 -20.26 -13.28
N ARG A 244 -30.20 -20.02 -12.89
CA ARG A 244 -31.37 -20.75 -13.41
C ARG A 244 -31.59 -20.48 -14.91
N GLN A 245 -31.45 -19.24 -15.37
CA GLN A 245 -31.57 -18.89 -16.81
C GLN A 245 -30.51 -19.58 -17.67
N ARG A 246 -29.29 -19.81 -17.14
CA ARG A 246 -28.22 -20.59 -17.79
C ARG A 246 -28.50 -22.10 -17.90
N ARG A 247 -29.76 -22.54 -17.68
CA ARG A 247 -30.22 -23.94 -17.64
C ARG A 247 -29.48 -24.83 -16.63
N GLN A 248 -28.83 -24.24 -15.63
CA GLN A 248 -28.22 -25.02 -14.55
C GLN A 248 -29.31 -25.48 -13.59
N ASN A 249 -29.34 -26.77 -13.25
CA ASN A 249 -30.22 -27.30 -12.20
C ASN A 249 -29.66 -26.96 -10.81
N VAL A 250 -29.73 -25.69 -10.45
CA VAL A 250 -29.21 -25.17 -9.16
C VAL A 250 -30.22 -25.46 -8.06
N ALA A 251 -29.74 -26.02 -6.95
CA ALA A 251 -30.55 -26.28 -5.78
C ALA A 251 -30.95 -24.97 -5.07
N GLU A 252 -31.68 -25.06 -3.96
CA GLU A 252 -32.13 -23.84 -3.28
C GLU A 252 -30.98 -23.13 -2.57
N PHE A 253 -30.84 -21.82 -2.79
CA PHE A 253 -29.99 -20.94 -2.00
C PHE A 253 -30.82 -19.69 -1.68
N ARG A 254 -31.03 -19.42 -0.39
CA ARG A 254 -31.82 -18.28 0.08
C ARG A 254 -31.18 -17.55 1.27
N THR A 255 -31.65 -16.34 1.52
CA THR A 255 -31.48 -15.65 2.80
C THR A 255 -32.63 -15.97 3.75
N ILE A 256 -32.38 -15.87 5.06
CA ILE A 256 -33.42 -15.89 6.11
C ILE A 256 -33.29 -14.69 7.03
N LYS A 257 -34.36 -14.35 7.76
CA LYS A 257 -34.32 -13.28 8.76
C LYS A 257 -33.49 -13.72 9.97
N VAL A 258 -32.83 -12.75 10.62
CA VAL A 258 -32.05 -13.00 11.85
C VAL A 258 -32.99 -13.50 12.96
N GLY A 259 -32.81 -14.77 13.36
CA GLY A 259 -33.67 -15.46 14.34
C GLY A 259 -34.73 -16.40 13.74
N GLU A 260 -34.85 -16.46 12.41
CA GLU A 260 -35.68 -17.44 11.70
C GLU A 260 -35.06 -18.86 11.79
N LYS A 261 -35.90 -19.90 11.86
CA LYS A 261 -35.44 -21.30 11.91
C LYS A 261 -35.78 -22.02 10.60
N ILE A 262 -34.87 -22.88 10.13
CA ILE A 262 -35.09 -23.81 9.02
C ILE A 262 -34.97 -25.25 9.56
N CYS A 263 -35.86 -26.13 9.13
CA CYS A 263 -35.72 -27.58 9.32
C CYS A 263 -35.30 -28.22 7.99
N TRP A 264 -34.41 -29.21 8.04
CA TRP A 264 -34.02 -30.03 6.88
C TRP A 264 -34.07 -31.53 7.24
N PRO A 265 -34.61 -32.42 6.39
CA PRO A 265 -35.32 -32.13 5.13
C PRO A 265 -36.52 -31.22 5.36
N LEU A 266 -36.87 -30.41 4.36
CA LEU A 266 -38.08 -29.59 4.42
C LEU A 266 -39.29 -30.54 4.62
N PRO A 267 -40.22 -30.24 5.53
CA PRO A 267 -41.39 -31.09 5.73
C PRO A 267 -42.18 -31.21 4.42
N PRO A 268 -42.73 -32.40 4.08
CA PRO A 268 -43.54 -32.58 2.89
C PRO A 268 -44.67 -31.55 2.83
N ALA A 269 -44.89 -30.97 1.65
CA ALA A 269 -45.87 -29.90 1.44
C ALA A 269 -47.33 -30.42 1.49
N ALA A 270 -47.79 -30.78 2.69
CA ALA A 270 -49.14 -31.27 2.95
C ALA A 270 -49.68 -30.75 4.30
N ALA A 271 -50.99 -30.53 4.34
CA ALA A 271 -51.81 -30.19 5.51
C ALA A 271 -51.51 -28.86 6.25
N HIS A 272 -52.33 -27.84 5.95
CA HIS A 272 -52.70 -26.80 6.92
C HIS A 272 -53.38 -27.44 8.16
N LEU A 273 -52.65 -27.97 9.15
CA LEU A 273 -53.32 -28.54 10.34
C LEU A 273 -52.52 -28.68 11.66
N PHE A 274 -51.47 -27.88 11.91
CA PHE A 274 -50.87 -27.80 13.26
C PHE A 274 -50.39 -26.39 13.69
N CYS A 275 -51.35 -25.48 13.92
CA CYS A 275 -51.10 -24.23 14.65
C CYS A 275 -52.32 -23.85 15.51
N LYS A 276 -52.70 -24.75 16.45
CA LYS A 276 -53.86 -24.54 17.33
C LYS A 276 -53.77 -25.21 18.71
N PHE A 277 -52.56 -25.42 19.24
CA PHE A 277 -52.36 -25.85 20.63
C PHE A 277 -51.12 -25.20 21.26
N CYS A 278 -51.29 -23.99 21.82
CA CYS A 278 -50.50 -23.36 22.89
C CYS A 278 -51.05 -21.95 23.21
N LYS A 279 -52.24 -21.90 23.82
CA LYS A 279 -52.72 -20.76 24.63
C LYS A 279 -53.33 -21.34 25.90
N SER A 280 -53.12 -20.67 27.03
CA SER A 280 -53.10 -21.26 28.39
C SER A 280 -51.92 -22.25 28.56
N THR A 281 -51.34 -22.43 29.74
CA THR A 281 -51.76 -22.06 31.12
C THR A 281 -50.68 -21.24 31.89
N THR A 282 -50.84 -21.16 33.23
CA THR A 282 -49.92 -20.64 34.27
C THR A 282 -49.68 -19.13 34.38
N GLN A 283 -50.55 -18.48 35.17
CA GLN A 283 -50.11 -17.48 36.16
C GLN A 283 -49.38 -18.19 37.33
N PRO A 284 -48.75 -17.41 38.23
CA PRO A 284 -49.09 -17.55 39.65
C PRO A 284 -49.56 -16.24 40.31
N ALA A 285 -50.22 -16.35 41.47
CA ALA A 285 -50.68 -15.25 42.33
C ALA A 285 -49.58 -14.82 43.33
N GLY A 286 -49.67 -13.72 44.10
CA GLY A 286 -50.71 -12.66 44.21
C GLY A 286 -50.52 -11.84 45.50
N HIS A 287 -51.44 -10.90 45.80
CA HIS A 287 -51.51 -10.05 47.02
C HIS A 287 -50.36 -8.99 47.19
N GLU A 288 -50.52 -7.78 47.77
CA GLU A 288 -51.62 -7.14 48.56
C GLU A 288 -51.84 -5.62 48.25
N ARG A 289 -53.06 -5.13 48.56
CA ARG A 289 -53.51 -3.78 49.06
C ARG A 289 -53.30 -2.45 48.27
N CYS A 290 -54.43 -1.72 48.17
CA CYS A 290 -54.73 -0.28 48.43
C CYS A 290 -53.65 0.81 48.23
N GLY A 291 -53.94 2.02 47.74
CA GLY A 291 -55.18 2.73 47.36
C GLY A 291 -54.89 4.26 47.33
N GLY A 292 -55.69 5.20 46.80
CA GLY A 292 -56.99 5.18 46.11
C GLY A 292 -57.36 6.61 45.67
N ASN A 293 -58.61 6.85 45.22
CA ASN A 293 -59.20 8.15 44.81
C ASN A 293 -58.57 8.85 43.57
N SER A 294 -59.29 9.66 42.78
CA SER A 294 -60.73 9.73 42.50
C SER A 294 -60.97 10.69 41.31
N LEU A 295 -61.81 10.32 40.33
CA LEU A 295 -62.90 11.14 39.75
C LEU A 295 -63.41 10.55 38.41
N SER A 296 -64.72 10.60 38.24
CA SER A 296 -65.48 10.26 37.03
C SER A 296 -65.75 11.55 36.21
N ALA A 297 -66.37 11.58 35.03
CA ALA A 297 -67.14 10.56 34.28
C ALA A 297 -67.20 10.89 32.76
N ALA A 298 -67.71 9.93 31.96
CA ALA A 298 -68.56 10.11 30.76
C ALA A 298 -68.01 10.86 29.51
N ALA A 299 -68.42 10.53 28.27
CA ALA A 299 -69.09 9.34 27.71
C ALA A 299 -69.01 9.32 26.16
N SER A 300 -69.40 8.18 25.55
CA SER A 300 -69.97 7.95 24.19
C SER A 300 -69.70 8.97 23.05
N ALA A 301 -69.10 8.64 21.89
CA ALA A 301 -69.35 7.57 20.89
C ALA A 301 -70.33 7.95 19.73
N GLY A 302 -69.91 7.63 18.48
CA GLY A 302 -70.64 7.80 17.20
C GLY A 302 -69.67 8.25 16.09
N ARG A 303 -69.29 7.45 15.07
CA ARG A 303 -70.00 6.82 13.92
C ARG A 303 -70.26 7.73 12.70
N CYS A 304 -69.49 7.49 11.63
CA CYS A 304 -69.78 7.71 10.19
C CYS A 304 -70.01 9.18 9.73
N SER A 305 -69.94 9.58 8.44
CA SER A 305 -69.92 8.85 7.15
C SER A 305 -69.21 9.64 6.01
N HIS A 306 -69.11 9.03 4.82
CA HIS A 306 -69.19 9.57 3.45
C HIS A 306 -69.65 11.05 3.24
N ALA A 307 -69.28 11.79 2.17
CA ALA A 307 -68.46 11.52 0.97
C ALA A 307 -68.00 12.83 0.24
N SER A 308 -67.35 12.69 -0.92
CA SER A 308 -66.71 13.73 -1.77
C SER A 308 -67.67 14.66 -2.53
N ALA A 309 -67.28 15.94 -2.75
CA ALA A 309 -67.69 16.74 -3.92
C ALA A 309 -66.84 18.01 -4.23
N TYR A 310 -66.30 18.07 -5.46
CA TYR A 310 -66.20 19.24 -6.38
C TYR A 310 -65.21 20.43 -6.25
N VAL A 311 -65.03 21.09 -7.41
CA VAL A 311 -63.94 21.99 -7.84
C VAL A 311 -64.45 23.41 -8.20
N ARG A 312 -63.69 24.47 -7.86
CA ARG A 312 -63.50 25.80 -8.54
C ARG A 312 -62.88 26.84 -7.54
N SER A 313 -62.25 27.97 -7.90
CA SER A 313 -61.46 28.42 -9.08
C SER A 313 -60.94 29.87 -8.89
N ARG A 314 -59.87 30.30 -9.61
CA ARG A 314 -59.44 31.72 -9.89
C ARG A 314 -58.83 32.54 -8.72
N ALA A 315 -58.06 33.64 -8.91
CA ALA A 315 -57.17 34.09 -10.01
C ALA A 315 -56.37 35.40 -9.70
N SER A 316 -55.25 35.63 -10.41
CA SER A 316 -54.56 36.94 -10.67
C SER A 316 -53.85 37.64 -9.48
N ARG A 317 -52.89 38.59 -9.62
CA ARG A 317 -52.21 39.36 -10.74
C ARG A 317 -50.66 39.31 -10.52
N ALA A 318 -49.69 39.54 -11.44
CA ALA A 318 -49.48 40.44 -12.60
C ALA A 318 -49.23 41.93 -12.22
N GLN A 319 -48.34 42.75 -12.82
CA GLN A 319 -47.40 42.66 -13.98
C GLN A 319 -45.90 42.65 -13.48
N ARG A 320 -44.76 43.01 -14.14
CA ARG A 320 -44.25 43.66 -15.39
C ARG A 320 -42.79 43.12 -15.60
N SER A 321 -42.02 43.11 -16.71
CA SER A 321 -41.80 43.88 -17.97
C SER A 321 -41.05 45.23 -17.79
N ARG A 322 -40.03 45.64 -18.59
CA ARG A 322 -39.71 45.42 -20.05
C ARG A 322 -38.19 45.44 -20.42
N ARG A 323 -37.85 45.31 -21.72
CA ARG A 323 -36.48 45.33 -22.34
C ARG A 323 -36.17 46.66 -23.07
N SER A 324 -34.88 47.02 -23.24
CA SER A 324 -34.21 47.40 -24.53
C SER A 324 -32.85 48.14 -24.34
N GLY A 325 -32.00 48.23 -25.38
CA GLY A 325 -31.17 49.44 -25.62
C GLY A 325 -29.63 49.33 -25.57
N GLN A 326 -29.00 49.68 -26.71
CA GLN A 326 -27.58 49.85 -27.08
C GLN A 326 -26.57 50.58 -26.15
N GLN A 327 -25.29 50.22 -26.38
CA GLN A 327 -24.04 51.03 -26.46
C GLN A 327 -23.42 51.80 -25.26
N ALA A 328 -22.10 51.59 -25.14
CA ALA A 328 -21.02 52.50 -24.70
C ALA A 328 -20.93 52.96 -23.22
N GLY A 329 -19.68 53.06 -22.72
CA GLY A 329 -19.33 53.62 -21.41
C GLY A 329 -18.18 52.86 -20.72
N ALA A 330 -17.03 53.52 -20.52
CA ALA A 330 -15.82 52.90 -19.95
C ALA A 330 -15.85 52.76 -18.42
N GLY A 331 -15.01 51.87 -17.86
CA GLY A 331 -14.87 51.68 -16.41
C GLY A 331 -14.00 50.49 -16.00
N GLU A 332 -12.69 50.53 -16.28
CA GLU A 332 -11.76 49.48 -15.86
C GLU A 332 -11.33 49.60 -14.39
N SER A 333 -11.01 48.46 -13.76
CA SER A 333 -9.90 48.39 -12.80
C SER A 333 -9.25 46.99 -12.84
N LEU A 334 -7.94 46.95 -12.56
CA LEU A 334 -7.06 45.83 -12.90
C LEU A 334 -7.22 44.62 -11.95
N LEU A 335 -7.35 43.41 -12.52
CA LEU A 335 -6.57 42.20 -12.19
C LEU A 335 -7.13 40.96 -12.95
N GLY A 336 -7.14 40.99 -14.28
CA GLY A 336 -7.87 39.98 -15.07
C GLY A 336 -7.45 39.76 -16.52
N ARG A 337 -6.23 40.12 -16.93
CA ARG A 337 -5.69 39.77 -18.27
C ARG A 337 -4.17 39.99 -18.38
N LEU A 338 -3.37 38.93 -18.24
CA LEU A 338 -1.99 38.82 -18.75
C LEU A 338 -1.44 37.41 -18.47
N TRP A 339 -1.71 36.46 -19.38
CA TRP A 339 -0.97 35.20 -19.63
C TRP A 339 -1.80 34.28 -20.53
N TRP A 340 -1.83 34.59 -21.83
CA TRP A 340 -2.13 33.65 -22.91
C TRP A 340 -1.23 34.01 -24.10
N GLY A 341 -0.49 33.03 -24.59
CA GLY A 341 0.51 33.11 -25.65
C GLY A 341 1.00 31.68 -25.95
N PRO A 342 1.29 31.32 -27.22
CA PRO A 342 1.11 29.95 -27.69
C PRO A 342 2.28 28.99 -27.42
N GLU A 343 2.03 27.74 -27.81
CA GLU A 343 2.87 26.55 -27.56
C GLU A 343 4.14 26.47 -28.40
N ALA A 344 5.04 25.57 -28.00
CA ALA A 344 6.11 25.02 -28.81
C ALA A 344 6.30 23.53 -28.49
N THR A 345 5.38 22.69 -28.98
CA THR A 345 5.57 21.22 -29.02
C THR A 345 6.53 20.85 -30.17
N LYS A 346 7.12 19.65 -30.10
CA LYS A 346 7.99 19.11 -31.15
C LYS A 346 7.70 17.64 -31.45
N GLU A 347 6.41 17.31 -31.52
CA GLU A 347 5.87 16.01 -31.91
C GLU A 347 4.75 16.25 -32.91
N ASP A 348 5.11 16.59 -34.15
CA ASP A 348 4.17 16.61 -35.29
C ASP A 348 4.92 16.63 -36.63
N ARG A 349 5.18 15.43 -37.18
CA ARG A 349 5.39 15.16 -38.60
C ARG A 349 4.93 13.74 -38.93
N ASP A 350 4.43 13.60 -40.16
CA ASP A 350 4.25 12.33 -40.89
C ASP A 350 3.15 11.36 -40.39
N ALA A 351 1.91 11.86 -40.28
CA ALA A 351 0.69 11.04 -40.36
C ALA A 351 -0.51 11.82 -40.96
N ALA A 352 -0.48 12.14 -42.25
CA ALA A 352 -1.60 12.71 -42.97
C ALA A 352 -2.19 11.71 -43.99
N ILE A 353 -3.44 11.29 -43.78
CA ILE A 353 -4.45 10.87 -44.79
C ILE A 353 -5.78 10.61 -44.05
N GLU A 354 -6.76 11.48 -44.34
CA GLU A 354 -8.25 11.38 -44.33
C GLU A 354 -9.06 10.50 -43.32
N PRO A 355 -10.35 10.85 -43.04
CA PRO A 355 -11.02 10.46 -41.78
C PRO A 355 -12.32 9.65 -41.90
N SER A 356 -12.77 9.05 -40.79
CA SER A 356 -14.21 8.76 -40.56
C SER A 356 -14.65 8.71 -39.09
N GLU A 357 -15.86 9.24 -38.85
CA GLU A 357 -16.85 8.88 -37.81
C GLU A 357 -16.53 8.97 -36.29
N THR A 358 -16.79 10.17 -35.76
CA THR A 358 -17.71 10.46 -34.63
C THR A 358 -17.64 9.64 -33.33
N VAL A 359 -17.17 10.28 -32.25
CA VAL A 359 -17.60 10.03 -30.85
C VAL A 359 -17.93 11.37 -30.18
N GLY A 360 -18.95 11.39 -29.30
CA GLY A 360 -19.47 12.60 -28.66
C GLY A 360 -18.65 13.16 -27.48
N PRO A 361 -19.01 14.34 -26.94
CA PRO A 361 -18.19 15.08 -25.98
C PRO A 361 -18.32 14.61 -24.52
N GLU A 362 -17.21 14.24 -23.89
CA GLU A 362 -17.09 14.16 -22.42
C GLU A 362 -16.82 15.54 -21.79
N PRO A 363 -17.22 15.77 -20.52
CA PRO A 363 -17.17 17.09 -19.89
C PRO A 363 -15.78 17.48 -19.32
N LEU A 364 -15.27 18.65 -19.72
CA LEU A 364 -14.06 19.26 -19.13
C LEU A 364 -14.23 19.57 -17.64
N ARG A 365 -13.83 18.65 -16.74
CA ARG A 365 -13.73 18.94 -15.29
C ARG A 365 -12.66 18.17 -14.50
N ARG A 366 -11.53 17.81 -15.14
CA ARG A 366 -10.45 17.01 -14.51
C ARG A 366 -8.98 17.46 -14.74
N SER A 367 -8.72 18.66 -15.23
CA SER A 367 -7.39 19.06 -15.74
C SER A 367 -6.34 19.55 -14.72
N LEU A 368 -6.72 20.12 -13.56
CA LEU A 368 -5.76 20.81 -12.67
C LEU A 368 -5.07 19.91 -11.61
N LEU A 369 -5.78 18.92 -11.05
CA LEU A 369 -5.20 18.00 -10.06
C LEU A 369 -4.36 16.89 -10.71
N THR A 370 -4.77 16.44 -11.90
CA THR A 370 -4.11 15.39 -12.69
C THR A 370 -2.74 15.83 -13.20
N ALA A 371 -2.62 17.04 -13.77
CA ALA A 371 -1.35 17.57 -14.27
C ALA A 371 -0.27 17.65 -13.16
N SER A 372 -0.65 18.09 -11.96
CA SER A 372 0.26 18.17 -10.80
C SER A 372 0.70 16.77 -10.31
N ALA A 373 -0.22 15.81 -10.29
CA ALA A 373 0.08 14.42 -9.94
C ALA A 373 0.96 13.72 -10.99
N ALA A 374 0.70 13.93 -12.28
CA ALA A 374 1.46 13.33 -13.38
C ALA A 374 2.91 13.86 -13.44
N CYS A 375 3.12 15.16 -13.27
CA CYS A 375 4.47 15.70 -13.20
C CYS A 375 5.22 15.22 -11.93
N SER A 376 4.51 15.08 -10.80
CA SER A 376 5.07 14.48 -9.58
C SER A 376 5.49 13.01 -9.77
N CYS A 377 4.74 12.22 -10.56
CA CYS A 377 5.10 10.85 -10.91
C CYS A 377 6.44 10.76 -11.64
N ARG A 378 6.76 11.75 -12.49
CA ARG A 378 8.04 11.84 -13.19
C ARG A 378 9.24 11.94 -12.23
N TRP A 379 9.07 12.57 -11.06
CA TRP A 379 10.09 12.60 -10.00
C TRP A 379 10.18 11.28 -9.22
N TRP A 380 9.05 10.61 -8.96
CA TRP A 380 9.02 9.28 -8.33
C TRP A 380 9.73 8.19 -9.16
N ARG A 381 9.94 8.38 -10.47
CA ARG A 381 10.75 7.48 -11.31
C ARG A 381 12.16 7.25 -10.74
N SER A 382 12.75 8.26 -10.08
CA SER A 382 14.07 8.16 -9.42
C SER A 382 14.09 7.30 -8.13
N ALA A 383 12.93 6.89 -7.62
CA ALA A 383 12.77 6.12 -6.39
C ALA A 383 12.42 4.63 -6.64
N ALA A 384 12.43 4.21 -7.91
CA ALA A 384 12.51 2.83 -8.35
C ALA A 384 13.82 2.17 -7.83
N PRO A 385 13.91 0.83 -7.77
CA PRO A 385 15.14 0.13 -7.39
C PRO A 385 16.30 0.54 -8.30
N THR A 386 17.25 1.31 -7.76
CA THR A 386 18.29 1.99 -8.54
C THR A 386 19.23 1.01 -9.25
N PRO A 387 19.88 1.41 -10.36
CA PRO A 387 20.94 0.64 -11.02
C PRO A 387 21.99 0.10 -10.03
N CYS A 388 22.30 0.90 -9.01
CA CYS A 388 23.16 0.58 -7.87
C CYS A 388 22.76 -0.67 -7.07
N CYS A 389 21.53 -1.20 -7.19
CA CYS A 389 21.08 -2.39 -6.48
C CYS A 389 21.50 -3.69 -7.16
N CYS A 390 21.54 -3.73 -8.50
CA CYS A 390 21.95 -4.92 -9.26
C CYS A 390 23.48 -5.11 -9.30
N THR A 391 24.25 -4.01 -9.25
CA THR A 391 25.71 -4.09 -9.10
C THR A 391 26.13 -4.69 -7.77
N ARG A 392 25.40 -4.46 -6.68
CA ARG A 392 25.72 -5.03 -5.35
C ARG A 392 25.64 -6.55 -5.34
N THR A 393 24.65 -7.15 -6.00
CA THR A 393 24.54 -8.62 -6.06
C THR A 393 25.65 -9.20 -6.93
N LEU A 394 25.96 -8.56 -8.06
CA LEU A 394 27.07 -8.95 -8.93
C LEU A 394 28.41 -8.93 -8.18
N SER A 395 28.69 -7.86 -7.42
CA SER A 395 29.94 -7.72 -6.65
C SER A 395 30.06 -8.66 -5.45
N ALA A 396 28.96 -9.11 -4.85
CA ALA A 396 28.98 -9.96 -3.66
C ALA A 396 28.88 -11.46 -4.00
N PHE A 397 27.92 -11.81 -4.86
CA PHE A 397 27.52 -13.18 -5.17
C PHE A 397 27.96 -13.67 -6.57
N GLY A 398 28.52 -12.79 -7.40
CA GLY A 398 28.98 -13.12 -8.76
C GLY A 398 27.90 -13.08 -9.85
N TYR A 399 26.64 -12.76 -9.51
CA TYR A 399 25.53 -12.68 -10.47
C TYR A 399 24.67 -11.42 -10.30
N GLY A 400 24.24 -10.83 -11.42
CA GLY A 400 23.47 -9.59 -11.45
C GLY A 400 23.58 -8.86 -12.79
N HIS A 401 22.99 -7.66 -12.86
CA HIS A 401 22.99 -6.83 -14.07
C HIS A 401 23.84 -5.56 -13.89
N LEU A 402 24.74 -5.30 -14.86
CA LEU A 402 25.66 -4.16 -14.88
C LEU A 402 25.20 -3.11 -15.92
N THR A 403 24.59 -2.01 -15.47
CA THR A 403 24.12 -0.95 -16.38
C THR A 403 25.28 -0.17 -17.00
N TRP A 404 25.02 0.47 -18.15
CA TRP A 404 26.01 1.25 -18.90
C TRP A 404 26.74 2.30 -18.05
N GLU A 405 26.08 2.93 -17.07
CA GLU A 405 26.67 3.92 -16.17
C GLU A 405 27.92 3.40 -15.45
N TRP A 406 27.94 2.10 -15.14
CA TRP A 406 29.07 1.42 -14.52
C TRP A 406 30.09 0.99 -15.58
N GLN A 407 29.67 0.51 -16.75
CA GLN A 407 30.58 0.17 -17.85
C GLN A 407 31.44 1.37 -18.29
N ALA A 408 30.81 2.54 -18.40
CA ALA A 408 31.46 3.82 -18.71
C ALA A 408 32.07 4.53 -17.48
N GLY A 409 31.94 3.97 -16.27
CA GLY A 409 32.65 4.44 -15.07
C GLY A 409 32.13 5.75 -14.44
N LEU A 410 30.85 6.11 -14.62
CA LEU A 410 30.27 7.35 -14.08
C LEU A 410 29.90 7.27 -12.58
N ARG A 411 29.89 6.07 -11.99
CA ARG A 411 29.44 5.84 -10.60
C ARG A 411 30.61 5.42 -9.71
N SER A 412 30.74 6.04 -8.53
CA SER A 412 31.73 5.62 -7.53
C SER A 412 31.26 4.34 -6.82
N PRO A 413 32.11 3.31 -6.69
CA PRO A 413 31.79 2.08 -5.98
C PRO A 413 31.76 2.26 -4.46
N LEU A 414 32.27 3.37 -3.90
CA LEU A 414 32.38 3.61 -2.45
C LEU A 414 31.04 3.41 -1.71
N TYR A 415 29.94 3.94 -2.25
CA TYR A 415 28.63 3.84 -1.60
C TYR A 415 27.97 2.46 -1.77
N PRO A 416 27.90 1.85 -2.98
CA PRO A 416 27.37 0.49 -3.13
C PRO A 416 28.26 -0.59 -2.48
N GLY A 417 29.57 -0.38 -2.40
CA GLY A 417 30.54 -1.29 -1.80
C GLY A 417 30.26 -1.59 -0.32
N ALA A 418 29.73 -0.62 0.44
CA ALA A 418 29.29 -0.84 1.82
C ALA A 418 28.17 -1.90 1.92
N PHE A 419 27.30 -2.00 0.91
CA PHE A 419 26.26 -3.03 0.84
C PHE A 419 26.78 -4.34 0.27
N ALA A 420 27.71 -4.30 -0.69
CA ALA A 420 28.37 -5.50 -1.19
C ALA A 420 29.16 -6.21 -0.08
N LEU A 421 29.82 -5.47 0.80
CA LEU A 421 30.46 -6.00 2.01
C LEU A 421 29.44 -6.66 2.96
N LEU A 422 28.31 -5.99 3.25
CA LEU A 422 27.25 -6.58 4.08
C LEU A 422 26.66 -7.86 3.46
N PHE A 423 26.46 -7.88 2.14
CA PHE A 423 26.01 -9.08 1.42
C PHE A 423 27.06 -10.19 1.45
N LYS A 424 28.35 -9.86 1.34
CA LYS A 424 29.42 -10.86 1.44
C LYS A 424 29.54 -11.44 2.85
N LEU A 425 29.32 -10.63 3.88
CA LEU A 425 29.26 -11.09 5.27
C LEU A 425 28.04 -11.99 5.54
N LEU A 426 26.87 -11.69 4.94
CA LEU A 426 25.71 -12.60 4.99
C LEU A 426 26.03 -13.95 4.32
N GLN A 427 26.65 -13.94 3.13
CA GLN A 427 27.02 -15.16 2.41
C GLN A 427 28.03 -16.00 3.20
N LEU A 428 29.06 -15.38 3.76
CA LEU A 428 30.07 -16.06 4.59
C LEU A 428 29.48 -16.62 5.90
N ALA A 429 28.33 -16.11 6.34
CA ALA A 429 27.58 -16.62 7.50
C ALA A 429 26.46 -17.62 7.13
N GLY A 430 26.25 -17.95 5.84
CA GLY A 430 25.14 -18.79 5.38
C GLY A 430 23.75 -18.19 5.66
N ALA A 431 23.65 -16.87 5.78
CA ALA A 431 22.47 -16.14 6.25
C ALA A 431 21.84 -15.24 5.16
N ASP A 432 22.29 -15.34 3.91
CA ASP A 432 21.91 -14.54 2.74
C ASP A 432 20.53 -14.87 2.17
N SER A 433 19.55 -15.20 3.03
CA SER A 433 18.15 -15.38 2.61
C SER A 433 17.64 -14.18 1.79
N ARG A 434 16.76 -14.46 0.82
CA ARG A 434 16.13 -13.44 -0.05
C ARG A 434 15.48 -12.29 0.73
N LEU A 435 14.95 -12.58 1.94
CA LEU A 435 14.44 -11.56 2.86
C LEU A 435 15.55 -10.70 3.48
N ALA A 436 16.66 -11.31 3.95
CA ALA A 436 17.80 -10.57 4.50
C ALA A 436 18.41 -9.64 3.44
N VAL A 437 18.65 -10.13 2.23
CA VAL A 437 19.21 -9.35 1.10
C VAL A 437 18.31 -8.15 0.73
N ALA A 438 16.98 -8.34 0.71
CA ALA A 438 16.02 -7.27 0.39
C ALA A 438 15.77 -6.25 1.54
N LYS A 439 16.06 -6.61 2.79
CA LYS A 439 15.76 -5.78 3.99
C LYS A 439 16.99 -5.14 4.63
N LEU A 440 18.13 -5.82 4.72
CA LEU A 440 19.36 -5.30 5.35
C LEU A 440 19.82 -3.95 4.77
N PRO A 441 19.74 -3.69 3.44
CA PRO A 441 20.05 -2.37 2.89
C PRO A 441 19.15 -1.24 3.41
N ARG A 442 17.89 -1.56 3.76
CA ARG A 442 16.94 -0.59 4.33
C ARG A 442 17.22 -0.35 5.82
N LEU A 443 17.65 -1.37 6.55
CA LEU A 443 18.11 -1.24 7.95
C LEU A 443 19.35 -0.36 8.06
N LEU A 444 20.37 -0.57 7.21
CA LEU A 444 21.54 0.33 7.15
C LEU A 444 21.12 1.79 6.87
N GLN A 445 20.20 2.00 5.93
CA GLN A 445 19.69 3.35 5.63
C GLN A 445 18.91 3.98 6.79
N ALA A 446 18.10 3.21 7.52
CA ALA A 446 17.44 3.69 8.73
C ALA A 446 18.46 4.11 9.81
N CYS A 447 19.56 3.36 9.98
CA CYS A 447 20.65 3.75 10.88
C CYS A 447 21.36 5.04 10.43
N LEU A 448 21.69 5.16 9.13
CA LEU A 448 22.31 6.36 8.57
C LEU A 448 21.40 7.60 8.71
N ALA A 449 20.09 7.43 8.50
CA ALA A 449 19.08 8.46 8.70
C ALA A 449 18.99 8.91 10.17
N ALA A 450 18.92 7.95 11.12
CA ALA A 450 18.89 8.26 12.55
C ALA A 450 20.14 9.04 13.03
N VAL A 451 21.32 8.74 12.47
CA VAL A 451 22.54 9.52 12.72
C VAL A 451 22.44 10.93 12.10
N ALA A 452 21.85 11.06 10.90
CA ALA A 452 21.64 12.37 10.26
C ALA A 452 20.66 13.26 11.06
N ASP A 453 19.58 12.68 11.59
CA ASP A 453 18.61 13.34 12.48
C ASP A 453 19.23 13.72 13.83
N PHE A 454 20.09 12.88 14.41
CA PHE A 454 20.86 13.19 15.60
C PHE A 454 21.82 14.38 15.39
N TYR A 455 22.54 14.42 14.26
CA TYR A 455 23.40 15.56 13.92
C TYR A 455 22.60 16.82 13.57
N LEU A 456 21.43 16.69 12.93
CA LEU A 456 20.50 17.81 12.74
C LEU A 456 20.07 18.39 14.09
N TYR A 457 19.62 17.56 15.03
CA TYR A 457 19.23 18.01 16.37
C TYR A 457 20.38 18.71 17.11
N ARG A 458 21.61 18.18 17.04
CA ARG A 458 22.81 18.81 17.61
C ARG A 458 23.17 20.14 16.93
N PHE A 459 22.97 20.26 15.62
CA PHE A 459 23.14 21.49 14.86
C PHE A 459 22.08 22.52 15.25
N SER A 460 20.80 22.15 15.23
CA SER A 460 19.71 23.02 15.65
C SER A 460 19.89 23.51 17.09
N ARG A 461 20.34 22.66 18.03
CA ARG A 461 20.68 23.08 19.41
C ARG A 461 21.76 24.16 19.52
N ARG A 462 22.62 24.31 18.50
CA ARG A 462 23.69 25.32 18.46
C ARG A 462 23.24 26.63 17.81
N VAL A 463 22.15 26.61 17.03
CA VAL A 463 21.67 27.76 16.24
C VAL A 463 20.34 28.32 16.77
N ALA A 464 19.47 27.48 17.33
CA ALA A 464 18.15 27.86 17.80
C ALA A 464 17.75 27.12 19.10
N ALA A 465 17.09 27.84 20.01
CA ALA A 465 16.55 27.26 21.25
C ALA A 465 15.54 26.12 21.00
N ALA A 466 14.83 26.18 19.87
CA ALA A 466 13.72 25.29 19.51
C ALA A 466 14.17 23.99 18.79
N ALA A 467 15.31 23.41 19.16
CA ALA A 467 15.88 22.27 18.44
C ALA A 467 14.99 21.01 18.41
N GLN A 468 14.14 20.81 19.42
CA GLN A 468 13.12 19.76 19.42
C GLN A 468 12.12 19.94 18.27
N TRP A 469 11.72 21.17 17.95
CA TRP A 469 10.83 21.47 16.84
C TRP A 469 11.47 21.25 15.46
N ALA A 470 12.78 21.51 15.32
CA ALA A 470 13.51 21.15 14.10
C ALA A 470 13.45 19.62 13.87
N LEU A 471 13.66 18.83 14.92
CA LEU A 471 13.59 17.36 14.85
C LEU A 471 12.16 16.86 14.61
N ILE A 472 11.15 17.44 15.26
CA ILE A 472 9.74 17.09 15.03
C ILE A 472 9.33 17.37 13.58
N CYS A 473 9.60 18.57 13.06
CA CYS A 473 9.34 18.92 11.65
C CYS A 473 10.15 18.05 10.66
N GLN A 474 11.32 17.56 11.06
CA GLN A 474 12.13 16.63 10.26
C GLN A 474 11.50 15.23 10.20
N LEU A 475 11.06 14.69 11.34
CA LEU A 475 10.46 13.35 11.44
C LEU A 475 9.03 13.31 10.85
N LEU A 476 8.27 14.40 10.97
CA LEU A 476 6.93 14.53 10.40
C LEU A 476 6.93 14.93 8.91
N ASN A 477 8.10 15.20 8.31
CA ASN A 477 8.20 15.53 6.89
C ASN A 477 7.95 14.29 6.03
N TRP A 478 6.81 14.26 5.33
CA TRP A 478 6.37 13.12 4.50
C TRP A 478 7.40 12.65 3.47
N PHE A 479 8.11 13.60 2.83
CA PHE A 479 9.16 13.31 1.86
C PHE A 479 10.41 12.67 2.51
N THR A 480 10.71 13.01 3.77
CA THR A 480 11.73 12.32 4.58
C THR A 480 11.32 10.88 4.84
N LEU A 481 10.11 10.66 5.35
CA LEU A 481 9.59 9.31 5.63
C LEU A 481 9.60 8.43 4.37
N TYR A 482 9.34 9.02 3.19
CA TYR A 482 9.44 8.33 1.91
C TYR A 482 10.89 8.05 1.45
N THR A 483 11.80 9.03 1.54
CA THR A 483 13.16 8.90 0.96
C THR A 483 14.17 8.22 1.87
N ALA A 484 14.13 8.48 3.19
CA ALA A 484 15.13 8.01 4.14
C ALA A 484 15.33 6.47 4.20
N PRO A 485 14.29 5.61 4.13
CA PRO A 485 14.48 4.15 4.16
C PRO A 485 14.87 3.53 2.80
N ARG A 486 15.02 4.33 1.74
CA ARG A 486 15.39 3.86 0.39
C ARG A 486 16.92 3.87 0.20
N THR A 487 17.44 3.01 -0.67
CA THR A 487 18.89 2.84 -0.96
C THR A 487 19.48 3.94 -1.86
N LEU A 488 19.09 5.19 -1.60
CA LEU A 488 19.56 6.38 -2.30
C LEU A 488 20.86 6.93 -1.67
N SER A 489 21.83 7.32 -2.51
CA SER A 489 23.04 8.02 -2.06
C SER A 489 22.73 9.37 -1.41
N ASN A 490 21.58 9.98 -1.72
CA ASN A 490 21.09 11.21 -1.10
C ASN A 490 20.93 11.11 0.43
N CYS A 491 20.73 9.91 0.99
CA CYS A 491 20.69 9.72 2.44
C CYS A 491 22.07 9.92 3.08
N VAL A 492 23.13 9.50 2.40
CA VAL A 492 24.53 9.70 2.84
C VAL A 492 24.98 11.13 2.58
N GLU A 493 24.58 11.74 1.46
CA GLU A 493 24.75 13.18 1.18
C GLU A 493 24.10 14.03 2.28
N TRP A 494 22.86 13.72 2.68
CA TRP A 494 22.15 14.40 3.76
C TRP A 494 22.86 14.23 5.11
N LEU A 495 23.29 13.00 5.47
CA LEU A 495 24.08 12.72 6.66
C LEU A 495 25.38 13.54 6.69
N LEU A 496 26.18 13.49 5.62
CA LEU A 496 27.43 14.24 5.51
C LEU A 496 27.18 15.76 5.52
N THR A 497 26.04 16.20 4.99
CA THR A 497 25.62 17.61 5.03
C THR A 497 25.22 18.05 6.44
N THR A 498 24.46 17.28 7.22
CA THR A 498 24.11 17.66 8.61
C THR A 498 25.32 17.57 9.55
N VAL A 499 26.20 16.59 9.37
CA VAL A 499 27.51 16.51 10.04
C VAL A 499 28.38 17.72 9.67
N GLY A 500 28.46 18.06 8.38
CA GLY A 500 29.16 19.23 7.88
C GLY A 500 28.65 20.52 8.49
N LEU A 501 27.33 20.75 8.51
CA LEU A 501 26.68 21.92 9.11
C LEU A 501 26.89 21.99 10.63
N TYR A 502 26.94 20.85 11.35
CA TYR A 502 27.25 20.83 12.79
C TYR A 502 28.69 21.28 13.10
N TYR A 503 29.66 20.82 12.30
CA TYR A 503 31.08 21.18 12.46
C TYR A 503 31.48 22.45 11.70
N TYR A 504 30.60 23.03 10.88
CA TYR A 504 30.86 24.25 10.13
C TYR A 504 31.18 25.44 11.08
N PRO A 505 32.17 26.29 10.75
CA PRO A 505 32.49 27.49 11.53
C PRO A 505 31.47 28.63 11.31
N TRP A 506 30.32 28.48 11.96
CA TRP A 506 29.42 29.57 12.39
C TRP A 506 30.18 30.61 13.23
N PRO A 507 29.59 31.76 13.64
CA PRO A 507 30.36 32.91 14.16
C PRO A 507 31.45 32.63 15.21
N GLU A 508 31.25 31.63 16.06
CA GLU A 508 32.21 31.05 17.01
C GLU A 508 33.56 30.59 16.40
N ALA A 509 34.57 30.40 17.25
CA ALA A 509 35.80 29.71 16.89
C ALA A 509 35.64 28.18 17.07
N GLN A 510 35.98 27.38 16.06
CA GLN A 510 35.99 25.92 16.12
C GLN A 510 37.42 25.39 16.38
N SER A 511 37.55 24.24 17.04
CA SER A 511 38.86 23.58 17.27
C SER A 511 39.43 22.98 15.98
N ARG A 512 40.75 22.79 15.90
CA ARG A 512 41.43 22.16 14.75
C ARG A 512 40.82 20.80 14.40
N LYS A 513 40.47 19.98 15.41
CA LYS A 513 39.78 18.68 15.24
C LYS A 513 38.39 18.84 14.60
N ALA A 514 37.62 19.87 14.94
CA ALA A 514 36.32 20.14 14.34
C ALA A 514 36.44 20.65 12.89
N GLN A 515 37.42 21.51 12.59
CA GLN A 515 37.68 22.00 11.22
C GLN A 515 38.02 20.85 10.26
N TRP A 516 38.82 19.87 10.69
CA TRP A 516 39.10 18.67 9.90
C TRP A 516 37.85 17.81 9.67
N LYS A 517 37.01 17.59 10.69
CA LYS A 517 35.74 16.86 10.55
C LYS A 517 34.79 17.54 9.55
N PHE A 518 34.68 18.86 9.61
CA PHE A 518 33.92 19.66 8.65
C PHE A 518 34.46 19.47 7.22
N ALA A 519 35.74 19.75 6.99
CA ALA A 519 36.32 19.70 5.64
C ALA A 519 36.28 18.28 5.03
N LEU A 520 36.50 17.24 5.85
CA LEU A 520 36.38 15.85 5.42
C LEU A 520 34.94 15.47 5.07
N ALA A 521 33.94 15.90 5.84
CA ALA A 521 32.54 15.63 5.54
C ALA A 521 32.07 16.31 4.23
N VAL A 522 32.53 17.54 3.97
CA VAL A 522 32.28 18.24 2.70
C VAL A 522 32.96 17.53 1.53
N ALA A 523 34.25 17.20 1.64
CA ALA A 523 34.98 16.49 0.60
C ALA A 523 34.33 15.13 0.28
N ALA A 524 33.94 14.36 1.30
CA ALA A 524 33.21 13.09 1.14
C ALA A 524 31.85 13.26 0.47
N ALA A 525 31.08 14.31 0.80
CA ALA A 525 29.80 14.58 0.16
C ALA A 525 29.97 14.88 -1.34
N CYS A 526 30.91 15.78 -1.68
CA CYS A 526 31.21 16.14 -3.07
C CYS A 526 31.78 14.97 -3.88
N ALA A 527 32.58 14.09 -3.27
CA ALA A 527 33.12 12.92 -3.96
C ALA A 527 32.08 11.81 -4.19
N LEU A 528 31.18 11.57 -3.22
CA LEU A 528 30.07 10.64 -3.39
C LEU A 528 28.99 11.17 -4.35
N ARG A 529 28.83 12.50 -4.44
CA ARG A 529 27.88 13.14 -5.34
C ARG A 529 28.34 14.57 -5.70
N PRO A 530 28.90 14.79 -6.90
CA PRO A 530 29.45 16.10 -7.30
C PRO A 530 28.48 17.28 -7.21
N THR A 531 27.17 17.06 -7.36
CA THR A 531 26.12 18.09 -7.19
C THR A 531 26.10 18.71 -5.79
N SER A 532 26.63 18.02 -4.76
CA SER A 532 26.78 18.54 -3.39
C SER A 532 27.74 19.74 -3.33
N ALA A 533 28.61 19.92 -4.33
CA ALA A 533 29.52 21.04 -4.40
C ALA A 533 28.81 22.39 -4.49
N VAL A 534 27.60 22.45 -5.08
CA VAL A 534 26.86 23.72 -5.28
C VAL A 534 26.53 24.44 -3.97
N PRO A 535 25.82 23.85 -2.98
CA PRO A 535 25.61 24.51 -1.69
C PRO A 535 26.91 24.70 -0.90
N TRP A 536 27.83 23.73 -0.96
CA TRP A 536 29.07 23.80 -0.19
C TRP A 536 30.04 24.87 -0.70
N LEU A 537 30.02 25.22 -2.00
CA LEU A 537 30.79 26.31 -2.57
C LEU A 537 30.42 27.65 -1.92
N MET A 538 29.12 27.97 -1.81
CA MET A 538 28.67 29.22 -1.18
C MET A 538 29.13 29.33 0.27
N LEU A 539 28.98 28.26 1.06
CA LEU A 539 29.43 28.22 2.46
C LEU A 539 30.96 28.28 2.58
N CYS A 540 31.71 27.59 1.72
CA CYS A 540 33.17 27.60 1.75
C CYS A 540 33.76 28.97 1.35
N LEU A 541 33.17 29.64 0.35
CA LEU A 541 33.50 31.01 -0.02
C LEU A 541 33.15 32.00 1.12
N TRP A 542 32.00 31.84 1.77
CA TRP A 542 31.62 32.67 2.92
C TRP A 542 32.58 32.48 4.12
N HIS A 543 32.98 31.23 4.42
CA HIS A 543 34.00 30.96 5.44
C HIS A 543 35.36 31.57 5.08
N ALA A 544 35.80 31.46 3.82
CA ALA A 544 37.05 32.05 3.33
C ALA A 544 37.03 33.58 3.43
N ALA A 545 35.94 34.23 2.99
CA ALA A 545 35.74 35.67 3.05
C ALA A 545 35.75 36.21 4.50
N ARG A 546 35.14 35.47 5.45
CA ARG A 546 35.20 35.78 6.90
C ARG A 546 36.59 35.60 7.50
N SER A 547 37.48 34.85 6.85
CA SER A 547 38.71 34.32 7.45
C SER A 547 39.99 34.77 6.74
N ARG A 548 40.00 35.94 6.07
CA ARG A 548 41.12 36.46 5.26
C ARG A 548 42.51 36.25 5.89
N ARG A 549 42.69 36.60 7.19
CA ARG A 549 43.95 36.42 7.96
C ARG A 549 44.41 34.96 8.14
N ARG A 550 43.67 33.96 7.64
CA ARG A 550 43.96 32.52 7.72
C ARG A 550 43.75 31.80 6.39
N LEU A 551 43.53 32.53 5.28
CA LEU A 551 43.06 31.98 4.00
C LEU A 551 43.94 30.82 3.50
N GLY A 552 45.27 31.00 3.43
CA GLY A 552 46.18 29.93 3.00
C GLY A 552 46.10 28.65 3.84
N ARG A 553 45.87 28.75 5.16
CA ARG A 553 45.66 27.58 6.04
C ARG A 553 44.31 26.89 5.81
N LEU A 554 43.30 27.62 5.35
CA LEU A 554 42.01 27.05 4.98
C LEU A 554 42.04 26.39 3.60
N LEU A 555 42.70 27.02 2.62
CA LEU A 555 42.92 26.43 1.29
C LEU A 555 43.77 25.16 1.38
N ALA A 556 44.84 25.16 2.20
CA ALA A 556 45.64 23.97 2.47
C ALA A 556 44.83 22.85 3.15
N LEU A 557 43.93 23.19 4.09
CA LEU A 557 43.03 22.21 4.71
C LEU A 557 42.06 21.61 3.67
N TYR A 558 41.39 22.45 2.89
CA TYR A 558 40.43 22.01 1.87
C TYR A 558 41.11 21.15 0.80
N GLY A 559 42.26 21.59 0.29
CA GLY A 559 43.07 20.84 -0.66
C GLY A 559 43.52 19.49 -0.10
N ALA A 560 44.04 19.44 1.13
CA ALA A 560 44.44 18.19 1.77
C ALA A 560 43.27 17.21 1.96
N THR A 561 42.09 17.69 2.41
CA THR A 561 40.90 16.82 2.52
C THR A 561 40.34 16.40 1.17
N GLY A 562 40.38 17.27 0.16
CA GLY A 562 39.93 16.96 -1.19
C GLY A 562 40.81 15.91 -1.86
N LEU A 563 42.14 16.11 -1.84
CA LEU A 563 43.12 15.16 -2.36
C LEU A 563 43.04 13.81 -1.64
N LEU A 564 42.90 13.80 -0.31
CA LEU A 564 42.73 12.56 0.46
C LEU A 564 41.49 11.77 0.01
N VAL A 565 40.34 12.44 -0.11
CA VAL A 565 39.09 11.77 -0.50
C VAL A 565 39.12 11.34 -1.97
N LEU A 566 39.68 12.15 -2.88
CA LEU A 566 39.83 11.79 -4.29
C LEU A 566 40.84 10.65 -4.49
N ALA A 567 41.90 10.57 -3.69
CA ALA A 567 42.82 9.44 -3.70
C ALA A 567 42.12 8.15 -3.21
N VAL A 568 41.33 8.22 -2.14
CA VAL A 568 40.54 7.09 -1.65
C VAL A 568 39.50 6.64 -2.69
N SER A 569 38.81 7.57 -3.38
CA SER A 569 37.91 7.18 -4.49
C SER A 569 38.71 6.60 -5.66
N GLY A 570 39.77 7.25 -6.13
CA GLY A 570 40.57 6.76 -7.26
C GLY A 570 41.16 5.36 -7.03
N LEU A 571 41.50 5.01 -5.78
CA LEU A 571 41.92 3.66 -5.41
C LEU A 571 40.74 2.66 -5.42
N ALA A 572 39.57 3.04 -4.91
CA ALA A 572 38.36 2.20 -4.93
C ALA A 572 37.82 2.00 -6.36
N ASP A 573 37.77 3.08 -7.14
CA ASP A 573 37.43 3.11 -8.56
C ASP A 573 38.40 2.20 -9.35
N LYS A 574 39.73 2.32 -9.13
CA LYS A 574 40.73 1.43 -9.76
C LYS A 574 40.52 -0.04 -9.39
N HIS A 575 40.28 -0.33 -8.12
CA HIS A 575 40.06 -1.70 -7.65
C HIS A 575 38.79 -2.32 -8.26
N TYR A 576 37.71 -1.54 -8.37
CA TYR A 576 36.43 -2.00 -8.91
C TYR A 576 36.43 -2.13 -10.45
N TYR A 577 37.04 -1.17 -11.15
CA TYR A 577 37.02 -1.13 -12.62
C TYR A 577 38.24 -1.78 -13.29
N GLY A 578 39.23 -2.26 -12.53
CA GLY A 578 40.49 -2.84 -13.03
C GLY A 578 41.46 -1.84 -13.67
N ARG A 579 40.98 -0.67 -14.10
CA ARG A 579 41.73 0.42 -14.72
C ARG A 579 41.71 1.68 -13.85
N TRP A 580 42.77 2.49 -13.91
CA TRP A 580 42.75 3.83 -13.32
C TRP A 580 41.64 4.66 -13.96
N THR A 581 40.69 5.11 -13.14
CA THR A 581 39.62 6.02 -13.53
C THR A 581 39.17 6.81 -12.31
N LEU A 582 38.49 7.94 -12.52
CA LEU A 582 37.99 8.78 -11.44
C LEU A 582 36.56 9.19 -11.76
N SER A 583 35.61 8.48 -11.17
CA SER A 583 34.17 8.56 -11.48
C SER A 583 33.60 9.97 -11.33
N GLN A 584 34.18 10.82 -10.48
CA GLN A 584 33.79 12.22 -10.35
C GLN A 584 34.15 13.06 -11.59
N LEU A 585 35.28 12.80 -12.26
CA LEU A 585 35.64 13.45 -13.51
C LEU A 585 34.79 12.92 -14.68
N ASN A 586 34.58 11.61 -14.74
CA ASN A 586 33.70 10.99 -15.74
C ASN A 586 32.26 11.53 -15.62
N PHE A 587 31.76 11.68 -14.39
CA PHE A 587 30.47 12.29 -14.11
C PHE A 587 30.42 13.73 -14.65
N LEU A 588 31.41 14.57 -14.34
CA LEU A 588 31.45 15.96 -14.84
C LEU A 588 31.50 16.01 -16.37
N HIS A 589 32.35 15.19 -17.01
CA HIS A 589 32.46 15.10 -18.46
C HIS A 589 31.10 14.75 -19.10
N TYR A 590 30.55 13.57 -18.80
CA TYR A 590 29.36 13.08 -19.48
C TYR A 590 28.07 13.86 -19.14
N ASN A 591 27.98 14.47 -17.95
CA ASN A 591 26.78 15.19 -17.53
C ASN A 591 26.82 16.68 -17.89
N LEU A 592 27.99 17.36 -17.84
CA LEU A 592 28.08 18.81 -18.13
C LEU A 592 28.64 19.13 -19.52
N LEU A 593 29.42 18.23 -20.15
CA LEU A 593 30.05 18.48 -21.46
C LEU A 593 29.38 17.69 -22.59
N SER A 594 28.89 16.47 -22.31
CA SER A 594 28.26 15.60 -23.32
C SER A 594 26.72 15.62 -23.33
N ASP A 595 26.08 16.40 -22.45
CA ASP A 595 24.62 16.51 -22.24
C ASP A 595 23.82 15.19 -22.16
N ILE A 596 24.44 14.06 -21.80
CA ILE A 596 23.77 12.76 -21.63
C ILE A 596 22.68 12.81 -20.53
N GLY A 597 22.63 13.92 -19.77
CA GLY A 597 21.52 14.22 -18.88
C GLY A 597 20.16 14.36 -19.58
N SER A 598 20.06 15.12 -20.68
CA SER A 598 18.76 15.51 -21.26
C SER A 598 17.91 14.31 -21.70
N PHE A 599 18.59 13.21 -22.07
CA PHE A 599 18.06 11.86 -22.29
C PHE A 599 17.04 11.38 -21.24
N TYR A 600 17.33 11.57 -19.94
CA TYR A 600 16.44 11.12 -18.85
C TYR A 600 15.30 12.11 -18.53
N GLY A 601 15.19 13.20 -19.29
CA GLY A 601 14.08 14.16 -19.25
C GLY A 601 14.45 15.52 -18.67
N VAL A 602 13.92 16.56 -19.30
CA VAL A 602 14.15 17.98 -18.98
C VAL A 602 12.96 18.57 -18.19
N HIS A 603 13.24 19.57 -17.35
CA HIS A 603 12.22 20.36 -16.66
C HIS A 603 12.42 21.87 -16.92
N PRO A 604 11.34 22.68 -16.99
CA PRO A 604 11.45 24.14 -17.09
C PRO A 604 12.23 24.76 -15.93
N TRP A 605 12.90 25.89 -16.15
CA TRP A 605 13.73 26.59 -15.14
C TRP A 605 13.00 26.80 -13.79
N HIS A 606 11.71 27.16 -13.84
CA HIS A 606 10.91 27.43 -12.64
C HIS A 606 10.51 26.17 -11.86
N TRP A 607 10.72 24.97 -12.40
CA TRP A 607 10.20 23.70 -11.86
C TRP A 607 10.56 23.47 -10.38
N TYR A 608 11.81 23.75 -9.99
CA TYR A 608 12.27 23.59 -8.61
C TYR A 608 11.53 24.50 -7.62
N ILE A 609 11.08 25.68 -8.09
CA ILE A 609 10.33 26.66 -7.30
C ILE A 609 8.84 26.29 -7.29
N THR A 610 8.25 25.98 -8.45
CA THR A 610 6.80 25.78 -8.60
C THR A 610 6.31 24.38 -8.23
N GLN A 611 7.18 23.36 -8.25
CA GLN A 611 6.82 21.96 -8.02
C GLN A 611 7.78 21.27 -7.04
N GLY A 612 9.10 21.40 -7.21
CA GLY A 612 10.10 20.74 -6.38
C GLY A 612 10.01 21.07 -4.88
N ILE A 613 10.04 22.36 -4.52
CA ILE A 613 9.89 22.80 -3.12
C ILE A 613 8.51 22.47 -2.53
N PRO A 614 7.38 22.76 -3.22
CA PRO A 614 6.06 22.36 -2.74
C PRO A 614 5.92 20.86 -2.47
N ALA A 615 6.50 19.99 -3.31
CA ALA A 615 6.53 18.55 -3.06
C ALA A 615 7.36 18.21 -1.81
N ILE A 616 8.62 18.65 -1.73
CA ILE A 616 9.55 18.27 -0.65
C ILE A 616 9.06 18.75 0.73
N LEU A 617 8.55 19.98 0.84
CA LEU A 617 8.07 20.53 2.11
C LEU A 617 6.62 20.15 2.42
N GLY A 618 5.75 20.08 1.41
CA GLY A 618 4.33 19.81 1.58
C GLY A 618 3.69 20.76 2.61
N PRO A 619 2.98 20.24 3.63
CA PRO A 619 2.41 21.06 4.71
C PRO A 619 3.40 21.96 5.47
N HIS A 620 4.72 21.71 5.37
CA HIS A 620 5.74 22.53 6.04
C HIS A 620 6.07 23.82 5.27
N LEU A 621 5.63 23.98 4.01
CA LEU A 621 5.99 25.13 3.17
C LEU A 621 5.60 26.50 3.79
N PRO A 622 4.37 26.73 4.28
CA PRO A 622 4.00 28.02 4.88
C PRO A 622 4.83 28.35 6.13
N LEU A 623 5.14 27.34 6.95
CA LEU A 623 5.97 27.49 8.15
C LEU A 623 7.43 27.84 7.78
N TYR A 624 7.97 27.22 6.73
CA TYR A 624 9.31 27.53 6.22
C TYR A 624 9.43 28.96 5.68
N LEU A 625 8.42 29.42 4.94
CA LEU A 625 8.36 30.79 4.42
C LEU A 625 8.24 31.82 5.54
N TYR A 626 7.34 31.61 6.50
CA TYR A 626 7.18 32.48 7.68
C TYR A 626 8.45 32.53 8.53
N ALA A 627 9.09 31.39 8.79
CA ALA A 627 10.37 31.32 9.50
C ALA A 627 11.49 32.08 8.79
N SER A 628 11.55 31.98 7.46
CA SER A 628 12.56 32.67 6.63
C SER A 628 12.34 34.19 6.67
N TYR A 629 11.10 34.64 6.52
CA TYR A 629 10.73 36.06 6.66
C TYR A 629 11.06 36.62 8.04
N GLN A 630 10.69 35.92 9.11
CA GLN A 630 11.00 36.36 10.48
C GLN A 630 12.51 36.36 10.77
N SER A 631 13.26 35.39 10.23
CA SER A 631 14.72 35.33 10.38
C SER A 631 15.43 36.50 9.71
N TRP A 632 14.97 36.89 8.51
CA TRP A 632 15.42 38.08 7.80
C TRP A 632 15.05 39.37 8.54
N ARG A 633 13.78 39.53 8.94
CA ARG A 633 13.27 40.69 9.71
C ARG A 633 14.04 40.89 11.02
N GLN A 634 14.32 39.81 11.74
CA GLN A 634 15.09 39.82 12.99
C GLN A 634 16.63 39.79 12.76
N ARG A 635 17.09 39.98 11.52
CA ARG A 635 18.52 40.05 11.11
C ARG A 635 19.39 38.87 11.63
N ARG A 636 18.79 37.68 11.78
CA ARG A 636 19.47 36.52 12.37
C ARG A 636 20.48 35.93 11.37
N ARG A 637 21.77 36.18 11.63
CA ARG A 637 22.87 35.94 10.67
C ARG A 637 23.00 34.49 10.19
N VAL A 638 22.70 33.49 11.02
CA VAL A 638 22.85 32.08 10.65
C VAL A 638 21.63 31.61 9.85
N GLU A 639 20.42 31.84 10.34
CA GLU A 639 19.19 31.45 9.68
C GLU A 639 19.02 32.16 8.33
N THR A 640 19.40 33.45 8.23
CA THR A 640 19.43 34.16 6.94
C THR A 640 20.45 33.55 5.98
N ALA A 641 21.62 33.11 6.44
CA ALA A 641 22.60 32.43 5.60
C ALA A 641 22.11 31.04 5.11
N LEU A 642 21.31 30.34 5.91
CA LEU A 642 20.64 29.09 5.50
C LEU A 642 19.52 29.33 4.48
N THR A 643 18.73 30.41 4.63
CA THR A 643 17.74 30.82 3.63
C THR A 643 18.43 31.20 2.30
N LEU A 644 19.51 31.98 2.35
CA LEU A 644 20.32 32.33 1.18
C LEU A 644 20.97 31.11 0.52
N LEU A 645 21.39 30.11 1.29
CA LEU A 645 21.92 28.85 0.76
C LEU A 645 20.90 28.07 -0.07
N VAL A 646 19.63 28.05 0.37
CA VAL A 646 18.54 27.45 -0.41
C VAL A 646 18.27 28.26 -1.68
N ILE A 647 18.21 29.59 -1.59
CA ILE A 647 18.01 30.49 -2.75
C ILE A 647 19.15 30.35 -3.77
N TRP A 648 20.41 30.28 -3.32
CA TRP A 648 21.58 30.03 -4.17
C TRP A 648 21.47 28.69 -4.90
N THR A 649 21.14 27.62 -4.17
CA THR A 649 21.01 26.28 -4.78
C THR A 649 19.84 26.25 -5.78
N LEU A 650 18.74 26.96 -5.48
CA LEU A 650 17.58 27.13 -6.38
C LEU A 650 18.01 27.80 -7.68
N TYR A 651 18.66 28.95 -7.57
CA TYR A 651 19.17 29.68 -8.71
C TYR A 651 20.09 28.81 -9.58
N VAL A 652 21.04 28.09 -8.99
CA VAL A 652 21.98 27.25 -9.75
C VAL A 652 21.30 26.07 -10.45
N TYR A 653 20.45 25.28 -9.79
CA TYR A 653 19.82 24.13 -10.48
C TYR A 653 18.70 24.58 -11.45
N SER A 654 18.09 25.75 -11.26
CA SER A 654 17.13 26.33 -12.22
C SER A 654 17.77 26.87 -13.51
N HIS A 655 19.06 27.22 -13.50
CA HIS A 655 19.77 27.80 -14.65
C HIS A 655 20.95 26.95 -15.15
N ALA A 656 21.17 25.77 -14.56
CA ALA A 656 22.11 24.78 -15.08
C ALA A 656 21.60 24.21 -16.42
N PRO A 657 22.48 23.61 -17.24
CA PRO A 657 22.09 22.75 -18.36
C PRO A 657 21.10 21.65 -17.93
N PRO A 658 20.34 21.04 -18.86
CA PRO A 658 19.14 20.25 -18.59
C PRO A 658 19.41 18.89 -17.88
N HIS A 659 19.83 18.96 -16.62
CA HIS A 659 20.16 17.80 -15.80
C HIS A 659 18.92 17.07 -15.28
N PRO A 660 18.84 15.74 -15.46
CA PRO A 660 17.82 14.91 -14.86
C PRO A 660 18.18 14.66 -13.39
N ALA A 661 17.17 14.50 -12.54
CA ALA A 661 17.35 14.03 -11.16
C ALA A 661 18.44 14.78 -10.34
N ALA A 662 18.55 16.11 -10.48
CA ALA A 662 19.25 16.97 -9.54
C ALA A 662 18.48 17.05 -8.20
N SER A 663 18.41 15.91 -7.50
CA SER A 663 17.80 15.75 -6.18
C SER A 663 18.49 16.69 -5.18
N TRP A 664 17.71 17.28 -4.27
CA TRP A 664 18.10 18.47 -3.53
C TRP A 664 19.01 18.19 -2.32
N PRO A 665 20.21 18.79 -2.22
CA PRO A 665 20.93 18.88 -0.95
C PRO A 665 20.33 20.02 -0.10
N THR A 666 20.48 19.95 1.23
CA THR A 666 19.85 20.85 2.22
C THR A 666 18.33 20.70 2.38
N ARG A 667 17.93 19.58 2.99
CA ARG A 667 16.62 19.42 3.65
C ARG A 667 16.53 20.38 4.85
N SER A 668 16.06 21.61 4.62
CA SER A 668 16.22 22.78 5.49
C SER A 668 15.18 22.91 6.64
N SER A 669 14.85 21.79 7.30
CA SER A 669 13.91 21.71 8.44
C SER A 669 14.31 22.56 9.66
N ALA A 670 15.57 23.01 9.73
CA ALA A 670 16.08 23.88 10.79
C ALA A 670 15.30 25.22 10.92
N SER A 671 14.83 25.80 9.82
CA SER A 671 14.13 27.11 9.84
C SER A 671 12.78 27.03 10.55
N CYS A 672 11.98 25.98 10.28
CA CYS A 672 10.62 25.84 10.82
C CYS A 672 10.54 25.78 12.36
N SER A 673 11.67 25.58 13.04
CA SER A 673 11.75 25.41 14.49
C SER A 673 11.15 26.56 15.32
N ARG A 674 11.20 27.81 14.83
CA ARG A 674 10.77 28.98 15.63
C ARG A 674 9.30 29.36 15.47
N CYS A 675 8.57 28.79 14.51
CA CYS A 675 7.14 29.09 14.30
C CYS A 675 6.22 28.59 15.43
N CYS A 676 6.73 27.69 16.29
CA CYS A 676 6.01 27.04 17.39
C CYS A 676 6.62 27.38 18.76
N ALA A 677 7.45 28.42 18.82
CA ALA A 677 8.17 28.85 20.00
C ALA A 677 8.00 30.37 20.18
N ASP A 678 6.92 30.74 20.88
CA ASP A 678 6.68 32.12 21.31
C ASP A 678 7.92 32.71 22.00
N ASP A 679 8.22 33.99 21.75
CA ASP A 679 9.45 34.64 22.20
C ASP A 679 9.50 34.74 23.75
N ALA A 680 10.20 33.78 24.37
CA ALA A 680 10.64 33.84 25.76
C ALA A 680 12.18 33.83 25.79
N PRO A 681 12.83 34.82 26.45
CA PRO A 681 14.29 34.85 26.55
C PRO A 681 14.79 33.67 27.38
N VAL A 682 15.78 32.95 26.84
CA VAL A 682 16.28 31.69 27.42
C VAL A 682 17.08 31.94 28.70
N ARG A 683 16.38 32.03 29.83
CA ARG A 683 16.92 31.51 31.10
C ARG A 683 16.76 29.98 31.11
N PRO A 684 17.73 29.22 31.65
CA PRO A 684 17.61 27.77 31.75
C PRO A 684 16.54 27.40 32.79
N LEU A 685 15.32 27.10 32.32
CA LEU A 685 14.24 26.61 33.17
C LEU A 685 14.53 25.16 33.64
N PRO A 686 14.18 24.81 34.89
CA PRO A 686 14.45 23.49 35.44
C PRO A 686 13.62 22.38 34.75
N GLN A 687 14.15 21.15 34.79
CA GLN A 687 13.72 19.99 33.99
C GLN A 687 12.34 19.39 34.37
N ARG A 688 11.40 20.15 34.93
CA ARG A 688 10.09 19.68 35.43
C ARG A 688 8.86 20.43 34.93
N ALA A 689 8.98 21.34 33.96
CA ALA A 689 7.83 22.00 33.35
C ALA A 689 7.03 21.02 32.45
N ARG A 690 5.72 20.84 32.73
CA ARG A 690 4.80 20.12 31.82
C ARG A 690 4.64 20.90 30.49
N PRO A 691 4.48 20.21 29.34
CA PRO A 691 4.25 20.89 28.06
C PRO A 691 2.93 21.66 28.06
N ARG A 692 2.90 22.84 27.43
CA ARG A 692 1.68 23.69 27.36
C ARG A 692 0.74 23.19 26.25
N PRO A 693 -0.59 23.24 26.44
CA PRO A 693 -1.56 22.74 25.44
C PRO A 693 -1.63 23.55 24.13
N ALA A 694 -0.92 24.68 24.02
CA ALA A 694 -0.69 25.36 22.75
C ALA A 694 0.26 24.57 21.83
N GLN A 695 1.26 23.88 22.39
CA GLN A 695 2.31 23.20 21.63
C GLN A 695 1.79 21.97 20.87
N SER A 696 0.86 21.20 21.46
CA SER A 696 0.24 20.06 20.76
C SER A 696 -0.59 20.48 19.54
N ARG A 697 -1.19 21.67 19.57
CA ARG A 697 -1.95 22.24 18.43
C ARG A 697 -1.04 22.55 17.24
N CYS A 698 0.25 22.85 17.45
CA CYS A 698 1.22 23.08 16.37
C CYS A 698 1.60 21.81 15.58
N CYS A 699 1.41 20.62 16.13
CA CYS A 699 1.67 19.36 15.42
C CYS A 699 0.52 18.98 14.47
N LEU A 700 -0.72 19.41 14.77
CA LEU A 700 -1.93 19.01 14.04
C LEU A 700 -1.88 19.33 12.52
N PRO A 701 -1.34 20.49 12.06
CA PRO A 701 -1.18 20.80 10.63
C PRO A 701 -0.09 19.98 9.90
N LEU A 702 0.75 19.22 10.61
CA LEU A 702 1.86 18.45 10.03
C LEU A 702 1.49 17.00 9.75
N LEU A 703 0.50 16.47 10.47
CA LEU A 703 -0.02 15.11 10.30
C LEU A 703 -0.62 14.81 8.90
N PRO A 704 -1.26 15.74 8.16
CA PRO A 704 -1.83 15.47 6.83
C PRO A 704 -0.86 14.93 5.78
N GLY A 705 0.46 15.07 5.97
CA GLY A 705 1.45 14.43 5.10
C GLY A 705 1.60 12.91 5.29
N HIS A 706 1.11 12.36 6.41
CA HIS A 706 1.34 10.96 6.78
C HIS A 706 0.54 9.95 5.93
N PRO A 707 -0.75 10.17 5.61
CA PRO A 707 -1.47 9.32 4.65
C PRO A 707 -0.77 9.25 3.29
N ALA A 708 -0.22 10.38 2.80
CA ALA A 708 0.57 10.40 1.57
C ALA A 708 1.87 9.58 1.72
N ALA A 709 2.64 9.79 2.79
CA ALA A 709 3.86 9.00 3.04
C ALA A 709 3.59 7.49 3.11
N LEU A 710 2.52 7.08 3.81
CA LEU A 710 2.10 5.68 3.91
C LEU A 710 1.68 5.11 2.55
N TYR A 711 0.81 5.79 1.81
CA TYR A 711 0.40 5.41 0.46
C TYR A 711 1.60 5.22 -0.48
N PHE A 712 2.51 6.20 -0.51
CA PHE A 712 3.71 6.18 -1.35
C PHE A 712 4.81 5.21 -0.87
N CYS A 713 4.69 4.63 0.32
CA CYS A 713 5.61 3.59 0.82
C CYS A 713 5.04 2.17 0.78
N LEU A 714 3.72 2.01 0.80
CA LEU A 714 3.05 0.71 1.01
C LEU A 714 2.16 0.26 -0.16
N ILE A 715 1.76 1.19 -1.05
CA ILE A 715 0.75 0.96 -2.09
C ILE A 715 1.25 1.39 -3.49
N HIS A 716 1.74 2.63 -3.65
CA HIS A 716 2.15 3.14 -4.96
C HIS A 716 3.45 2.51 -5.49
N GLN A 717 3.43 2.10 -6.76
CA GLN A 717 4.50 1.39 -7.49
C GLN A 717 4.95 0.09 -6.79
N ARG A 718 4.00 -0.61 -6.16
CA ARG A 718 4.26 -1.86 -5.44
C ARG A 718 4.34 -3.10 -6.35
N GLY A 719 3.54 -3.16 -7.41
CA GLY A 719 3.45 -4.30 -8.32
C GLY A 719 4.79 -4.89 -8.77
N PRO A 720 5.78 -4.08 -9.21
CA PRO A 720 7.12 -4.57 -9.57
C PRO A 720 7.89 -5.28 -8.44
N LEU A 721 7.68 -4.88 -7.18
CA LEU A 721 8.28 -5.55 -6.01
C LEU A 721 7.60 -6.90 -5.78
N ASP A 722 6.26 -6.93 -5.76
CA ASP A 722 5.50 -8.14 -5.45
C ASP A 722 5.60 -9.19 -6.58
N ALA A 723 5.72 -8.76 -7.84
CA ALA A 723 5.99 -9.62 -8.98
C ALA A 723 7.36 -10.32 -8.89
N VAL A 724 8.45 -9.58 -8.67
CA VAL A 724 9.79 -10.19 -8.51
C VAL A 724 9.88 -11.03 -7.22
N ASN A 725 9.17 -10.64 -6.16
CA ASN A 725 9.02 -11.47 -4.96
C ASN A 725 8.32 -12.81 -5.21
N HIS A 726 7.43 -12.88 -6.21
CA HIS A 726 6.77 -14.12 -6.63
C HIS A 726 7.64 -14.96 -7.56
N LEU A 727 8.29 -14.35 -8.57
CA LEU A 727 9.27 -15.02 -9.44
C LEU A 727 10.41 -15.65 -8.63
N GLY A 728 10.85 -14.99 -7.56
CA GLY A 728 11.87 -15.54 -6.64
C GLY A 728 11.38 -16.79 -5.90
N LYS A 729 10.10 -16.83 -5.50
CA LYS A 729 9.49 -18.04 -4.91
C LYS A 729 9.33 -19.16 -5.95
N ASP A 730 8.99 -18.85 -7.20
CA ASP A 730 8.82 -19.89 -8.23
C ASP A 730 10.16 -20.57 -8.58
N ALA A 731 11.24 -19.79 -8.72
CA ALA A 731 12.59 -20.33 -8.89
C ALA A 731 13.05 -21.19 -7.70
N GLU A 732 12.70 -20.79 -6.47
CA GLU A 732 12.96 -21.51 -5.22
C GLU A 732 12.16 -22.82 -5.14
N LEU A 733 10.86 -22.79 -5.47
CA LEU A 733 10.00 -23.98 -5.58
C LEU A 733 10.48 -24.94 -6.67
N ARG A 734 10.87 -24.42 -7.84
CA ARG A 734 11.38 -25.25 -8.94
C ARG A 734 12.66 -25.99 -8.56
N LEU A 735 13.61 -25.32 -7.89
CA LEU A 735 14.79 -25.98 -7.32
C LEU A 735 14.40 -27.14 -6.37
N THR A 736 13.41 -26.95 -5.50
CA THR A 736 12.95 -28.04 -4.61
C THR A 736 12.22 -29.18 -5.32
N ARG A 737 11.68 -28.96 -6.52
CA ARG A 737 10.98 -29.99 -7.32
C ARG A 737 11.92 -30.76 -8.26
N THR A 738 12.87 -30.09 -8.91
CA THR A 738 13.75 -30.69 -9.93
C THR A 738 15.13 -31.05 -9.40
N GLY A 739 15.56 -30.46 -8.28
CA GLY A 739 16.95 -30.52 -7.80
C GLY A 739 17.94 -29.72 -8.65
N VAL A 740 17.51 -29.09 -9.75
CA VAL A 740 18.38 -28.38 -10.69
C VAL A 740 18.59 -26.93 -10.25
N PRO A 741 19.86 -26.48 -10.05
CA PRO A 741 20.16 -25.08 -9.79
C PRO A 741 19.63 -24.15 -10.88
N ALA A 742 19.04 -23.02 -10.48
CA ALA A 742 18.35 -22.07 -11.36
C ALA A 742 19.18 -21.48 -12.54
N HIS A 743 20.51 -21.60 -12.49
CA HIS A 743 21.41 -21.17 -13.57
C HIS A 743 21.72 -22.28 -14.59
N LEU A 744 21.46 -23.54 -14.24
CA LEU A 744 21.64 -24.73 -15.09
C LEU A 744 20.31 -25.20 -15.71
N ASP A 745 19.17 -24.79 -15.15
CA ASP A 745 17.85 -25.11 -15.68
C ASP A 745 17.63 -24.44 -17.05
N PRO A 746 17.38 -25.20 -18.14
CA PRO A 746 17.25 -24.67 -19.50
C PRO A 746 15.87 -24.07 -19.79
N ASP A 747 14.83 -24.38 -19.02
CA ASP A 747 13.48 -23.82 -19.20
C ASP A 747 13.26 -22.56 -18.34
N LEU A 748 13.94 -22.41 -17.21
CA LEU A 748 13.81 -21.26 -16.31
C LEU A 748 14.47 -19.99 -16.87
N HIS A 749 13.72 -19.23 -17.68
CA HIS A 749 14.12 -17.91 -18.18
C HIS A 749 12.98 -16.88 -18.01
N PHE A 750 13.31 -15.70 -17.47
CA PHE A 750 12.34 -14.63 -17.19
C PHE A 750 12.52 -13.42 -18.13
N LEU A 751 11.49 -13.10 -18.90
CA LEU A 751 11.45 -11.94 -19.81
C LEU A 751 10.64 -10.79 -19.20
N PHE A 752 11.19 -9.58 -19.25
CA PHE A 752 10.60 -8.35 -18.70
C PHE A 752 10.30 -7.35 -19.83
N LEU A 753 9.08 -7.38 -20.36
CA LEU A 753 8.55 -6.43 -21.34
C LEU A 753 7.91 -5.22 -20.63
N ALA A 754 8.76 -4.48 -19.93
CA ALA A 754 8.38 -3.33 -19.10
C ALA A 754 9.47 -2.23 -19.18
N PRO A 755 9.18 -0.97 -18.80
CA PRO A 755 10.15 0.11 -18.89
C PRO A 755 11.41 -0.20 -18.08
N CYS A 756 12.52 0.33 -18.57
CA CYS A 756 13.81 0.21 -17.92
C CYS A 756 13.76 0.62 -16.43
N HIS A 757 14.49 -0.13 -15.60
CA HIS A 757 14.54 0.04 -14.14
C HIS A 757 13.18 0.04 -13.42
N SER A 758 12.12 -0.50 -14.03
CA SER A 758 10.81 -0.63 -13.36
C SER A 758 10.80 -1.72 -12.27
N THR A 759 11.57 -2.81 -12.46
CA THR A 759 11.62 -3.96 -11.55
C THR A 759 12.94 -4.05 -10.76
N PRO A 760 12.95 -4.66 -9.56
CA PRO A 760 14.15 -4.78 -8.72
C PRO A 760 15.15 -5.85 -9.14
N LEU A 761 14.78 -6.75 -10.07
CA LEU A 761 15.59 -7.86 -10.57
C LEU A 761 16.30 -8.62 -9.41
N TYR A 762 17.57 -9.00 -9.62
CA TYR A 762 18.40 -9.76 -8.69
C TYR A 762 18.42 -9.25 -7.24
N SER A 763 18.22 -7.94 -7.01
CA SER A 763 18.23 -7.36 -5.66
C SER A 763 17.06 -7.80 -4.76
N HIS A 764 15.98 -8.31 -5.34
CA HIS A 764 14.83 -8.89 -4.61
C HIS A 764 14.48 -10.31 -5.09
N LEU A 765 14.97 -10.72 -6.27
CA LEU A 765 14.90 -12.10 -6.75
C LEU A 765 15.83 -13.02 -5.94
N HIS A 766 17.08 -12.56 -5.67
CA HIS A 766 18.15 -13.31 -5.01
C HIS A 766 18.22 -14.80 -5.43
N SER A 767 18.27 -15.02 -6.74
CA SER A 767 18.56 -16.32 -7.34
C SER A 767 19.28 -16.08 -8.66
N ASN A 768 20.19 -16.99 -9.01
CA ASN A 768 20.95 -16.92 -10.26
C ASN A 768 20.10 -17.49 -11.42
N VAL A 769 19.03 -16.78 -11.78
CA VAL A 769 18.13 -17.12 -12.89
C VAL A 769 18.53 -16.36 -14.14
N SER A 770 18.37 -16.95 -15.33
CA SER A 770 18.53 -16.20 -16.59
C SER A 770 17.39 -15.19 -16.77
N THR A 771 17.72 -13.90 -16.94
CA THR A 771 16.72 -12.82 -17.10
C THR A 771 17.01 -11.93 -18.32
N ARG A 772 15.98 -11.61 -19.11
CA ARG A 772 16.06 -10.60 -20.18
C ARG A 772 15.19 -9.38 -19.87
N THR A 773 15.77 -8.19 -19.97
CA THR A 773 15.10 -6.89 -19.84
C THR A 773 15.40 -6.04 -21.07
N LEU A 774 14.48 -5.16 -21.45
CA LEU A 774 14.73 -4.13 -22.47
C LEU A 774 15.87 -3.19 -22.04
N ASP A 775 16.77 -2.86 -22.97
CA ASP A 775 17.82 -1.86 -22.78
C ASP A 775 17.28 -0.43 -23.06
N CYS A 776 17.89 0.52 -22.36
CA CYS A 776 17.62 1.95 -22.40
C CYS A 776 18.92 2.76 -22.23
N SER A 777 20.05 2.16 -22.62
CA SER A 777 21.32 2.85 -22.64
C SER A 777 21.24 4.01 -23.65
N PRO A 778 21.74 5.22 -23.30
CA PRO A 778 21.88 6.28 -24.29
C PRO A 778 22.93 5.89 -25.33
N ASN A 779 23.06 6.65 -26.42
CA ASN A 779 24.11 6.43 -27.42
C ASN A 779 25.52 6.88 -26.93
N TRP A 780 25.96 6.42 -25.76
CA TRP A 780 27.25 6.78 -25.14
C TRP A 780 28.50 6.24 -25.88
N ARG A 781 28.28 5.54 -27.00
CA ARG A 781 29.33 5.01 -27.89
C ARG A 781 29.29 5.65 -29.29
N ASP A 782 28.51 6.73 -29.47
CA ASP A 782 28.40 7.53 -30.70
C ASP A 782 28.14 6.68 -31.97
N GLN A 783 27.32 5.64 -31.85
CA GLN A 783 27.01 4.73 -32.95
C GLN A 783 26.06 5.40 -33.96
N PRO A 784 26.38 5.43 -35.26
CA PRO A 784 25.51 6.00 -36.27
C PRO A 784 24.24 5.15 -36.44
N GLY A 785 23.08 5.80 -36.55
CA GLY A 785 21.79 5.11 -36.69
C GLY A 785 21.29 4.40 -35.41
N TYR A 786 21.85 4.70 -34.23
CA TYR A 786 21.40 4.13 -32.97
C TYR A 786 19.92 4.44 -32.68
N VAL A 787 19.15 3.40 -32.39
CA VAL A 787 17.78 3.47 -31.85
C VAL A 787 17.74 2.68 -30.55
N GLU A 788 17.18 3.26 -29.50
CA GLU A 788 17.01 2.58 -28.20
C GLU A 788 16.10 1.35 -28.33
N GLU A 789 16.50 0.23 -27.73
CA GLU A 789 15.70 -1.00 -27.73
C GLU A 789 14.32 -0.77 -27.10
N GLN A 790 14.27 -0.04 -25.97
CA GLN A 790 13.01 0.34 -25.33
C GLN A 790 12.10 1.16 -26.26
N GLU A 791 12.62 2.12 -27.02
CA GLU A 791 11.80 2.95 -27.92
C GLU A 791 11.30 2.13 -29.13
N ALA A 792 12.15 1.28 -29.70
CA ALA A 792 11.78 0.33 -30.75
C ALA A 792 10.71 -0.68 -30.30
N PHE A 793 10.70 -1.06 -29.02
CA PHE A 793 9.63 -1.86 -28.42
C PHE A 793 8.34 -1.05 -28.21
N TYR A 794 8.40 0.20 -27.76
CA TYR A 794 7.18 0.98 -27.50
C TYR A 794 6.49 1.50 -28.78
N SER A 795 7.22 1.65 -29.89
CA SER A 795 6.65 1.97 -31.21
C SER A 795 5.96 0.76 -31.86
N ASP A 796 6.64 -0.39 -31.94
CA ASP A 796 6.10 -1.67 -32.45
C ASP A 796 6.13 -2.79 -31.39
N PRO A 797 5.24 -2.80 -30.39
CA PRO A 797 5.28 -3.82 -29.34
C PRO A 797 5.10 -5.24 -29.85
N ALA A 798 4.22 -5.44 -30.84
CA ALA A 798 3.85 -6.77 -31.32
C ALA A 798 4.92 -7.39 -32.23
N GLY A 799 5.40 -6.64 -33.23
CA GLY A 799 6.48 -7.09 -34.10
C GLY A 799 7.80 -7.20 -33.36
N PHE A 800 8.11 -6.26 -32.45
CA PHE A 800 9.30 -6.36 -31.60
C PHE A 800 9.21 -7.61 -30.71
N ALA A 801 8.09 -7.83 -30.00
CA ALA A 801 7.95 -9.00 -29.13
C ALA A 801 8.00 -10.31 -29.91
N SER A 802 7.51 -10.41 -31.15
CA SER A 802 7.70 -11.62 -31.95
C SER A 802 9.18 -11.81 -32.31
N ARG A 803 9.83 -10.80 -32.90
CA ARG A 803 11.27 -10.87 -33.26
C ARG A 803 12.14 -11.25 -32.06
N LEU A 804 11.79 -10.77 -30.86
CA LEU A 804 12.45 -11.13 -29.61
C LEU A 804 12.17 -12.58 -29.20
N LEU A 805 10.92 -13.03 -29.22
CA LEU A 805 10.54 -14.42 -28.89
C LEU A 805 11.02 -15.46 -29.92
N ASP A 806 11.36 -15.03 -31.14
CA ASP A 806 11.94 -15.85 -32.20
C ASP A 806 13.48 -15.94 -32.14
N THR A 807 14.16 -15.06 -31.38
CA THR A 807 15.64 -15.00 -31.29
C THR A 807 16.21 -15.23 -29.88
N GLU A 808 15.48 -14.86 -28.83
CA GLU A 808 15.87 -15.10 -27.43
C GLU A 808 15.56 -16.55 -26.98
N ARG A 809 16.20 -16.95 -25.87
CA ARG A 809 15.88 -18.21 -25.18
C ARG A 809 14.41 -18.22 -24.74
N ARG A 810 13.62 -19.18 -25.23
CA ARG A 810 12.17 -19.36 -24.97
C ARG A 810 11.81 -19.13 -23.49
N PRO A 811 11.17 -18.00 -23.11
CA PRO A 811 10.93 -17.67 -21.71
C PRO A 811 9.89 -18.61 -21.07
N SER A 812 10.07 -18.92 -19.78
CA SER A 812 9.01 -19.53 -18.97
C SER A 812 8.01 -18.49 -18.48
N HIS A 813 8.47 -17.28 -18.18
CA HIS A 813 7.66 -16.18 -17.67
C HIS A 813 7.86 -14.90 -18.49
N ILE A 814 6.77 -14.18 -18.75
CA ILE A 814 6.77 -12.85 -19.36
C ILE A 814 6.03 -11.88 -18.44
N LEU A 815 6.71 -10.80 -18.03
CA LEU A 815 6.17 -9.76 -17.15
C LEU A 815 6.01 -8.44 -17.92
N LEU A 816 4.79 -7.89 -17.94
CA LEU A 816 4.43 -6.70 -18.75
C LEU A 816 3.37 -5.83 -18.07
N PHE A 817 3.30 -4.54 -18.43
CA PHE A 817 2.23 -3.66 -17.93
C PHE A 817 0.91 -3.88 -18.69
N ASP A 818 -0.22 -3.74 -18.00
CA ASP A 818 -1.56 -3.92 -18.55
C ASP A 818 -1.90 -3.02 -19.75
N SER A 819 -1.32 -1.82 -19.85
CA SER A 819 -1.44 -0.97 -21.05
C SER A 819 -0.84 -1.57 -22.33
N LEU A 820 0.02 -2.58 -22.24
CA LEU A 820 0.55 -3.32 -23.39
C LEU A 820 -0.35 -4.51 -23.80
N LEU A 821 -1.27 -4.95 -22.93
CA LEU A 821 -2.09 -6.13 -23.18
C LEU A 821 -2.93 -6.04 -24.48
N PRO A 822 -3.55 -4.90 -24.85
CA PRO A 822 -4.32 -4.81 -26.09
C PRO A 822 -3.48 -5.06 -27.36
N ARG A 823 -2.17 -4.76 -27.33
CA ARG A 823 -1.24 -4.96 -28.45
C ARG A 823 -0.57 -6.33 -28.44
N LEU A 824 -0.39 -6.96 -27.27
CA LEU A 824 0.37 -8.20 -27.11
C LEU A 824 -0.48 -9.46 -26.94
N ARG A 825 -1.78 -9.36 -26.59
CA ARG A 825 -2.61 -10.52 -26.23
C ARG A 825 -2.56 -11.65 -27.27
N GLY A 826 -2.87 -11.35 -28.54
CA GLY A 826 -2.93 -12.36 -29.60
C GLY A 826 -1.60 -13.07 -29.80
N LEU A 827 -0.47 -12.34 -29.76
CA LEU A 827 0.86 -12.94 -29.84
C LEU A 827 1.15 -13.88 -28.66
N LEU A 828 0.82 -13.47 -27.44
CA LEU A 828 1.04 -14.29 -26.23
C LEU A 828 0.19 -15.57 -26.26
N GLU A 829 -1.08 -15.46 -26.64
CA GLU A 829 -1.99 -16.59 -26.77
C GLU A 829 -1.52 -17.55 -27.89
N THR A 830 -1.17 -17.05 -29.08
CA THR A 830 -0.61 -17.86 -30.18
C THR A 830 0.72 -18.54 -29.83
N ARG A 831 1.58 -17.91 -29.01
CA ARG A 831 2.85 -18.48 -28.56
C ARG A 831 2.72 -19.36 -27.31
N GLY A 832 1.51 -19.63 -26.83
CA GLY A 832 1.25 -20.55 -25.72
C GLY A 832 1.61 -19.98 -24.35
N PHE A 833 1.26 -18.71 -24.08
CA PHE A 833 1.40 -18.07 -22.77
C PHE A 833 0.03 -17.78 -22.15
N THR A 834 -0.15 -18.19 -20.89
CA THR A 834 -1.38 -17.95 -20.11
C THR A 834 -1.15 -16.89 -19.03
N LEU A 835 -2.13 -16.00 -18.81
CA LEU A 835 -2.07 -15.03 -17.72
C LEU A 835 -2.21 -15.76 -16.38
N ARG A 836 -1.14 -15.79 -15.59
CA ARG A 836 -1.12 -16.39 -14.24
C ARG A 836 -1.53 -15.42 -13.15
N LYS A 837 -1.16 -14.14 -13.28
CA LYS A 837 -1.28 -13.20 -12.15
C LYS A 837 -1.37 -11.74 -12.57
N LYS A 838 -2.04 -10.96 -11.73
CA LYS A 838 -2.04 -9.49 -11.77
C LYS A 838 -1.48 -8.95 -10.45
N PHE A 839 -0.62 -7.95 -10.52
CA PHE A 839 -0.06 -7.28 -9.36
C PHE A 839 -0.42 -5.79 -9.42
N PHE A 840 -1.12 -5.28 -8.40
CA PHE A 840 -1.48 -3.87 -8.35
C PHE A 840 -0.22 -2.98 -8.32
N ASN A 841 -0.14 -2.03 -9.26
CA ASN A 841 0.97 -1.09 -9.38
C ASN A 841 0.61 0.32 -8.91
N SER A 842 -0.46 0.93 -9.41
CA SER A 842 -0.71 2.36 -9.20
C SER A 842 -2.17 2.76 -9.47
N HIS A 843 -2.69 3.77 -8.77
CA HIS A 843 -3.94 4.45 -9.14
C HIS A 843 -3.74 5.55 -10.22
N PHE A 844 -2.49 5.77 -10.65
CA PHE A 844 -2.11 6.76 -11.66
C PHE A 844 -1.30 6.08 -12.76
N GLU A 845 -1.67 6.31 -14.00
CA GLU A 845 -0.90 5.93 -15.18
C GLU A 845 0.20 6.96 -15.48
N ASP A 846 1.29 6.50 -16.10
CA ASP A 846 2.45 7.30 -16.49
C ASP A 846 2.91 6.88 -17.91
N GLY A 847 1.94 6.73 -18.81
CA GLY A 847 2.09 6.31 -20.22
C GLY A 847 2.55 4.86 -20.38
N ARG A 848 3.83 4.60 -20.11
CA ARG A 848 4.47 3.28 -20.22
C ARG A 848 4.31 2.41 -18.96
N ARG A 849 3.72 2.97 -17.90
CA ARG A 849 3.33 2.28 -16.67
C ARG A 849 1.84 2.54 -16.44
N SER A 850 1.06 1.49 -16.21
CA SER A 850 -0.39 1.56 -15.96
C SER A 850 -0.74 0.87 -14.63
N HIS A 851 -2.00 0.51 -14.42
CA HIS A 851 -2.58 0.15 -13.12
C HIS A 851 -2.07 -1.18 -12.58
N TYR A 852 -1.78 -2.16 -13.45
CA TYR A 852 -1.39 -3.52 -13.07
C TYR A 852 -0.13 -4.00 -13.82
N LEU A 853 0.70 -4.74 -13.10
CA LEU A 853 1.76 -5.53 -13.71
C LEU A 853 1.26 -6.96 -13.89
N LEU A 854 1.22 -7.44 -15.12
CA LEU A 854 0.71 -8.74 -15.53
C LEU A 854 1.84 -9.76 -15.66
N LEU A 855 1.61 -10.96 -15.15
CA LEU A 855 2.52 -12.10 -15.27
C LEU A 855 1.88 -13.20 -16.11
N PHE A 856 2.51 -13.50 -17.25
CA PHE A 856 2.19 -14.61 -18.12
C PHE A 856 3.22 -15.73 -17.95
N CYS A 857 2.78 -16.98 -18.02
CA CYS A 857 3.68 -18.14 -18.04
C CYS A 857 3.36 -19.08 -19.20
N ARG A 858 4.38 -19.79 -19.68
CA ARG A 858 4.28 -20.87 -20.68
C ARG A 858 3.20 -21.87 -20.27
N SER A 859 2.34 -22.30 -21.19
CA SER A 859 1.29 -23.29 -20.90
C SER A 859 1.86 -24.65 -20.47
N ASP A 860 3.09 -24.97 -20.87
CA ASP A 860 3.87 -26.15 -20.50
C ASP A 860 4.76 -25.95 -19.25
N TRP A 861 4.61 -24.84 -18.52
CA TRP A 861 5.23 -24.60 -17.21
C TRP A 861 4.36 -25.09 -16.03
N VAL A 862 3.12 -25.47 -16.32
CA VAL A 862 1.98 -25.58 -15.38
C VAL A 862 1.81 -26.99 -14.82
#